data_AF-A0A927NIP5-F1
#
_entry.id   AF-A0A927NIP5-F1
#
_cell.length_a   1.000
_cell.length_b   1.000
_cell.length_c   1.000
_cell.angle_alpha   90.00
_cell.angle_beta   90.00
_cell.angle_gamma   90.00
#
_symmetry.space_group_name_H-M   'P 1'
#
loop_
_entity.id
_entity.type
_entity.pdbx_description
1 polymer ?
#
loop_
_entity_poly.entity_id
_entity_poly.type
_entity_poly.pdbx_seq_one_letter_code
_entity_poly.pdbx_strand_id
1 'polypeptide(L)'
;MKLYYTHNHGKEYILDLKEIQLSGFKSFADKTTIRFEEGVTCIVGPNGCGKSNVADAVRWVLGEQSAKSLRGSQMQDVIFGGTLERNPQRSCEVTLVFDNSNRIFDLDVAEVAMTRRLQRVGEDKFESKYLINNQPSRLRDLVALFHGIGLGKEGYSIIGQGKVEQIMNAKPEDRRLIFEEATGLMVFKSRKQEIERKIEDSNDNLFVYRQRIDEVQRRLGPLAKQAEAAREYNEYAESLKMHEANTYIYRYENAENEKSKYKKDVAVISDKIIELNTKIELINRKIDENREKISQADFRLSELNDKRVVLSVGNERKDGELRLAQERIKTYRSQIEAAGEMLEASKIRIGEIDDEIALLGKKNAEDVKCVAELETQTEVLRSAIAALDKKIEVFEKLSDENRQSQLSTADELSEMKKNLGTLEARMEATKDRLTEIEGAIQKTKERKERLENELSSVRKDLKRLKEQTAFGMREFEEKQEEAREMQLTVNDFNQELFNANGQIASLRENLEMYISLKNRFDGYKDSVRRLLSISKTNPDVGRHLRGALADVVSTEQKYETAIETAFGGAMQNVVTPTADDAKYLIEYLKRTGGGIVTFLPVASMRPRPDSREIRRALEERGAMGLATELVQYDEYYYNVISNLLGNTLVCDNIANATTIAKKYGNMFKIVTLDGDVVATSGSMTGGSRGRNTASLLAHERKIQECKDSIAAKQKYIEKLKKAIADSEKAREEAEAAVDSLREKYQDAMGEIAALTQRETALTQQIAETVSDVETYEAALEELQFKLAQLKSEEENSSMSEEEILSRRQGAQAQLETQRSQCETFKEERVEKSETLRKAELEFTSRKAAIEQYDETVARLTVEKEELVKKIVDMEYERTATQTKLNGLEEEAAEKELTEEEKAAVQAIVDEINALSKEKEAVNAHQLALEEEKTQMQETLTKQSDKRYKCEIEISKIDTNLENMRARVEEAYGLDYEGCLPLRKEDYNVEEGVNTITVLKRKITMLGAVNPHAVEEYQYESERFEEMSTQRDDLQKAIDDLQAALDEIRGEMLRIFNAGFEKINENFKITFKELFGGGKAELQIDYVEGEDPLAAGIEIVACPPGKKLTKISLLSGGERALTAIAILFAILRSSPMPFCILDEIEAALDDANVDRFASYLKRFANETQFIVITHRKPTMNQADSLFGVTMQEKGVSKIVSVKLAEVETKLGAGTVE
;
A
#
# COMPACT_ATOMS: atom_id res chain seq x y z
N MET A 1 -37.13 -23.64 -23.70
CA MET A 1 -36.43 -23.73 -25.00
C MET A 1 -35.03 -24.29 -24.72
N LYS A 2 -34.61 -25.38 -25.39
CA LYS A 2 -33.29 -26.02 -25.17
C LYS A 2 -32.18 -25.17 -25.81
N LEU A 3 -31.12 -24.85 -25.08
CA LEU A 3 -29.84 -24.34 -25.60
C LEU A 3 -28.74 -25.23 -25.00
N TYR A 4 -28.40 -26.36 -25.64
CA TYR A 4 -27.37 -26.50 -26.70
C TYR A 4 -25.99 -26.01 -26.26
N TYR A 5 -25.21 -26.90 -25.64
CA TYR A 5 -23.86 -27.18 -26.15
C TYR A 5 -23.95 -28.51 -26.89
N THR A 6 -24.03 -28.44 -28.20
CA THR A 6 -23.77 -29.57 -29.09
C THR A 6 -22.76 -29.08 -30.12
N HIS A 7 -21.51 -29.52 -29.98
CA HIS A 7 -20.96 -30.24 -31.12
C HIS A 7 -21.16 -31.73 -30.88
N ASN A 8 -21.54 -32.41 -31.96
CA ASN A 8 -22.11 -33.75 -31.96
C ASN A 8 -21.16 -34.80 -31.38
N HIS A 9 -21.76 -35.82 -30.76
CA HIS A 9 -21.15 -37.03 -30.22
C HIS A 9 -20.49 -36.80 -28.85
N GLY A 10 -20.97 -37.49 -27.81
CA GLY A 10 -20.44 -37.46 -26.45
C GLY A 10 -19.01 -37.99 -26.33
N LYS A 11 -18.07 -37.30 -26.96
CA LYS A 11 -16.61 -37.43 -26.84
C LYS A 11 -16.08 -36.06 -26.45
N GLU A 12 -15.20 -36.04 -25.45
CA GLU A 12 -14.42 -34.87 -25.09
C GLU A 12 -13.49 -34.54 -26.26
N TYR A 13 -13.52 -33.30 -26.73
CA TYR A 13 -12.66 -32.84 -27.81
C TYR A 13 -11.67 -31.82 -27.24
N ILE A 14 -10.37 -32.10 -27.39
CA ILE A 14 -9.29 -31.26 -26.92
C ILE A 14 -8.90 -30.31 -28.07
N LEU A 15 -8.76 -29.02 -27.75
CA LEU A 15 -8.18 -27.99 -28.63
C LEU A 15 -6.72 -27.77 -28.21
N ASP A 16 -5.79 -28.42 -28.88
CA ASP A 16 -4.37 -28.31 -28.53
C ASP A 16 -3.71 -27.10 -29.19
N LEU A 17 -2.87 -26.41 -28.42
CA LEU A 17 -1.94 -25.42 -28.96
C LEU A 17 -0.78 -26.17 -29.63
N LYS A 18 -0.77 -26.26 -30.96
CA LYS A 18 0.27 -27.00 -31.69
C LYS A 18 1.62 -26.32 -31.67
N GLU A 19 1.64 -25.02 -31.97
CA GLU A 19 2.89 -24.27 -31.98
C GLU A 19 2.71 -22.77 -31.74
N ILE A 20 3.77 -22.15 -31.21
CA ILE A 20 3.94 -20.71 -31.13
C ILE A 20 5.15 -20.28 -31.96
N GLN A 21 4.95 -19.27 -32.81
CA GLN A 21 6.01 -18.65 -33.59
C GLN A 21 6.24 -17.22 -33.08
N LEU A 22 7.48 -16.91 -32.69
CA LEU A 22 7.91 -15.64 -32.13
C LEU A 22 8.92 -14.99 -33.09
N SER A 23 8.76 -13.71 -33.40
CA SER A 23 9.74 -12.95 -34.19
C SER A 23 9.81 -11.51 -33.71
N GLY A 24 11.01 -11.05 -33.33
CA GLY A 24 11.23 -9.68 -32.86
C GLY A 24 10.51 -9.34 -31.55
N PHE A 25 10.02 -10.34 -30.80
CA PHE A 25 9.18 -10.16 -29.62
C PHE A 25 10.03 -10.20 -28.34
N LYS A 26 10.09 -9.08 -27.60
CA LYS A 26 10.93 -8.91 -26.41
C LYS A 26 12.33 -9.48 -26.64
N SER A 27 12.81 -10.45 -25.86
CA SER A 27 14.14 -11.05 -25.98
C SER A 27 14.31 -12.02 -27.16
N PHE A 28 13.25 -12.36 -27.91
CA PHE A 28 13.30 -13.23 -29.09
C PHE A 28 13.51 -12.40 -30.37
N ALA A 29 14.77 -12.02 -30.63
CA ALA A 29 15.13 -11.24 -31.83
C ALA A 29 14.98 -12.04 -33.13
N ASP A 30 15.32 -13.34 -33.10
CA ASP A 30 15.26 -14.24 -34.26
C ASP A 30 13.93 -14.99 -34.31
N LYS A 31 13.51 -15.39 -35.52
CA LYS A 31 12.31 -16.21 -35.71
C LYS A 31 12.49 -17.55 -34.98
N THR A 32 11.65 -17.78 -33.97
CA THR A 32 11.72 -18.93 -33.07
C THR A 32 10.37 -19.65 -33.06
N THR A 33 10.38 -20.97 -33.21
CA THR A 33 9.16 -21.79 -33.19
C THR A 33 9.25 -22.81 -32.06
N ILE A 34 8.23 -22.86 -31.20
CA ILE A 34 8.06 -23.88 -30.16
C ILE A 34 6.86 -24.74 -30.55
N ARG A 35 7.05 -26.05 -30.63
CA ARG A 35 5.99 -27.02 -30.90
C ARG A 35 5.63 -27.70 -29.59
N PHE A 36 4.36 -27.66 -29.21
CA PHE A 36 3.88 -28.32 -28.00
C PHE A 36 3.28 -29.67 -28.37
N GLU A 37 3.47 -30.64 -27.48
CA GLU A 37 2.90 -31.98 -27.58
C GLU A 37 1.82 -32.15 -26.51
N GLU A 38 1.07 -33.25 -26.58
CA GLU A 38 0.08 -33.61 -25.56
C GLU A 38 0.76 -33.85 -24.19
N GLY A 39 0.04 -33.59 -23.09
CA GLY A 39 0.54 -33.79 -21.73
C GLY A 39 1.22 -32.56 -21.12
N VAL A 40 2.31 -32.78 -20.37
CA VAL A 40 3.03 -31.73 -19.63
C VAL A 40 4.29 -31.29 -20.35
N THR A 41 4.29 -30.07 -20.87
CA THR A 41 5.47 -29.43 -21.46
C THR A 41 6.10 -28.45 -20.47
N CYS A 42 7.34 -28.68 -20.06
CA CYS A 42 8.08 -27.76 -19.17
C CYS A 42 9.01 -26.83 -19.96
N ILE A 43 8.96 -25.53 -19.68
CA ILE A 43 9.89 -24.52 -20.19
C ILE A 43 10.83 -24.11 -19.05
N VAL A 44 12.12 -24.38 -19.20
CA VAL A 44 13.13 -24.22 -18.14
C VAL A 44 14.30 -23.36 -18.60
N GLY A 45 15.10 -22.85 -17.67
CA GLY A 45 16.28 -22.04 -17.98
C GLY A 45 16.69 -21.11 -16.85
N PRO A 46 17.89 -20.49 -16.90
CA PRO A 46 18.37 -19.58 -15.86
C PRO A 46 17.45 -18.38 -15.62
N ASN A 47 17.50 -17.77 -14.44
CA ASN A 47 16.72 -16.56 -14.18
C ASN A 47 17.13 -15.43 -15.13
N GLY A 48 16.14 -14.71 -15.65
CA GLY A 48 16.37 -13.64 -16.63
C GLY A 48 16.57 -14.09 -18.08
N CYS A 49 16.54 -15.39 -18.41
CA CYS A 49 16.77 -15.85 -19.79
C CYS A 49 15.60 -15.66 -20.78
N GLY A 50 14.47 -15.10 -20.34
CA GLY A 50 13.30 -14.80 -21.18
C GLY A 50 12.19 -15.86 -21.18
N LYS A 51 12.13 -16.75 -20.19
CA LYS A 51 11.11 -17.82 -20.08
C LYS A 51 9.66 -17.29 -20.06
N SER A 52 9.37 -16.36 -19.16
CA SER A 52 8.03 -15.77 -19.03
C SER A 52 7.61 -14.93 -20.24
N ASN A 53 8.54 -14.55 -21.13
CA ASN A 53 8.19 -13.88 -22.38
C ASN A 53 7.37 -14.79 -23.31
N VAL A 54 7.45 -16.12 -23.15
CA VAL A 54 6.60 -17.07 -23.88
C VAL A 54 5.15 -16.96 -23.42
N ALA A 55 4.89 -16.91 -22.10
CA ALA A 55 3.54 -16.69 -21.57
C ALA A 55 2.99 -15.31 -21.95
N ASP A 56 3.83 -14.27 -21.92
CA ASP A 56 3.45 -12.91 -22.36
C ASP A 56 3.09 -12.88 -23.85
N ALA A 57 3.78 -13.65 -24.69
CA ALA A 57 3.48 -13.73 -26.12
C ALA A 57 2.10 -14.34 -26.38
N VAL A 58 1.73 -15.39 -25.65
CA VAL A 58 0.38 -15.99 -25.73
C VAL A 58 -0.67 -14.99 -25.24
N ARG A 59 -0.47 -14.35 -24.07
CA ARG A 59 -1.38 -13.29 -23.56
C ARG A 59 -1.59 -12.16 -24.55
N TRP A 60 -0.52 -11.76 -25.23
CA TRP A 60 -0.56 -10.68 -26.20
C TRP A 60 -1.40 -11.05 -27.44
N VAL A 61 -1.27 -12.26 -27.97
CA VAL A 61 -2.11 -12.70 -29.11
C VAL A 61 -3.57 -12.88 -28.72
N LEU A 62 -3.86 -13.38 -27.51
CA LEU A 62 -5.23 -13.56 -26.98
C LEU A 62 -5.97 -12.24 -26.71
N GLY A 63 -5.33 -11.08 -26.92
CA GLY A 63 -6.00 -9.79 -26.94
C GLY A 63 -5.74 -8.88 -25.72
N GLU A 64 -4.73 -9.17 -24.90
CA GLU A 64 -4.33 -8.25 -23.81
C GLU A 64 -3.84 -6.89 -24.37
N GLN A 65 -4.42 -5.82 -23.85
CA GLN A 65 -4.15 -4.43 -24.27
C GLN A 65 -3.36 -3.64 -23.22
N SER A 66 -3.22 -4.16 -21.99
CA SER A 66 -2.43 -3.56 -20.93
C SER A 66 -0.95 -3.90 -21.08
N ALA A 67 -0.10 -2.88 -21.29
CA ALA A 67 1.36 -3.06 -21.30
C ALA A 67 1.89 -3.56 -19.94
N LYS A 68 1.28 -3.10 -18.85
CA LYS A 68 1.63 -3.51 -17.48
C LYS A 68 1.41 -5.01 -17.24
N SER A 69 0.32 -5.57 -17.79
CA SER A 69 0.03 -7.01 -17.71
C SER A 69 1.05 -7.88 -18.44
N LEU A 70 1.73 -7.29 -19.43
CA LEU A 70 2.80 -7.90 -20.24
C LEU A 70 4.19 -7.51 -19.71
N ARG A 71 4.32 -7.05 -18.46
CA ARG A 71 5.60 -6.64 -17.84
C ARG A 71 6.36 -5.56 -18.65
N GLY A 72 5.62 -4.63 -19.25
CA GLY A 72 6.15 -3.47 -19.97
C GLY A 72 5.52 -2.16 -19.48
N SER A 73 6.17 -1.04 -19.77
CA SER A 73 5.66 0.30 -19.44
C SER A 73 4.72 0.83 -20.53
N GLN A 74 5.05 0.54 -21.78
CA GLN A 74 4.32 0.96 -22.98
C GLN A 74 4.13 -0.23 -23.92
N MET A 75 3.09 -0.19 -24.77
CA MET A 75 2.79 -1.32 -25.68
C MET A 75 3.91 -1.56 -26.70
N GLN A 76 4.75 -0.56 -26.99
CA GLN A 76 5.92 -0.71 -27.87
C GLN A 76 7.05 -1.54 -27.27
N ASP A 77 7.08 -1.73 -25.95
CA ASP A 77 8.12 -2.49 -25.23
C ASP A 77 8.06 -4.00 -25.54
N VAL A 78 7.05 -4.45 -26.28
CA VAL A 78 6.95 -5.81 -26.82
C VAL A 78 7.85 -6.03 -28.04
N ILE A 79 8.37 -4.96 -28.66
CA ILE A 79 9.34 -5.04 -29.76
C ILE A 79 10.76 -5.18 -29.16
N PHE A 80 11.60 -6.05 -29.74
CA PHE A 80 12.99 -6.19 -29.32
C PHE A 80 13.75 -4.86 -29.39
N GLY A 81 14.13 -4.35 -28.21
CA GLY A 81 14.76 -3.04 -28.00
C GLY A 81 16.25 -2.94 -28.37
N GLY A 82 16.87 -4.02 -28.86
CA GLY A 82 18.30 -4.06 -29.19
C GLY A 82 19.19 -4.50 -28.03
N THR A 83 20.43 -4.86 -28.35
CA THR A 83 21.53 -5.16 -27.41
C THR A 83 22.78 -4.38 -27.83
N LEU A 84 23.88 -4.47 -27.08
CA LEU A 84 25.15 -3.83 -27.43
C LEU A 84 25.66 -4.26 -28.83
N GLU A 85 25.34 -5.49 -29.26
CA GLU A 85 25.80 -6.07 -30.52
C GLU A 85 24.70 -6.11 -31.61
N ARG A 86 23.42 -5.97 -31.25
CA ARG A 86 22.29 -6.02 -32.20
C ARG A 86 21.43 -4.77 -32.17
N ASN A 87 21.11 -4.27 -33.36
CA ASN A 87 20.18 -3.15 -33.52
C ASN A 87 18.74 -3.50 -33.07
N PRO A 88 17.98 -2.53 -32.56
CA PRO A 88 16.55 -2.68 -32.28
C PRO A 88 15.76 -3.08 -33.54
N GLN A 89 14.74 -3.93 -33.40
CA GLN A 89 13.87 -4.29 -34.53
C GLN A 89 12.76 -3.26 -34.75
N ARG A 90 12.27 -3.17 -35.99
CA ARG A 90 11.19 -2.24 -36.38
C ARG A 90 9.78 -2.81 -36.19
N SER A 91 9.67 -4.11 -36.02
CA SER A 91 8.39 -4.81 -35.87
C SER A 91 8.56 -6.08 -35.05
N CYS A 92 7.49 -6.50 -34.40
CA CYS A 92 7.39 -7.82 -33.80
C CYS A 92 6.11 -8.52 -34.27
N GLU A 93 6.16 -9.84 -34.29
CA GLU A 93 5.07 -10.71 -34.71
C GLU A 93 5.05 -11.96 -33.84
N VAL A 94 3.86 -12.32 -33.36
CA VAL A 94 3.62 -13.58 -32.65
C VAL A 94 2.44 -14.29 -33.32
N THR A 95 2.61 -15.57 -33.61
CA THR A 95 1.57 -16.44 -34.19
C THR A 95 1.33 -17.63 -33.29
N LEU A 96 0.06 -17.88 -32.92
CA LEU A 96 -0.40 -19.09 -32.26
C LEU A 96 -1.10 -19.98 -33.28
N VAL A 97 -0.74 -21.26 -33.34
CA VAL A 97 -1.37 -22.24 -34.23
C VAL A 97 -2.13 -23.25 -33.39
N PHE A 98 -3.43 -23.33 -33.60
CA PHE A 98 -4.34 -24.25 -32.94
C PHE A 98 -4.74 -25.38 -33.88
N ASP A 99 -4.88 -26.59 -33.34
CA ASP A 99 -5.52 -27.69 -34.07
C ASP A 99 -7.04 -27.48 -34.11
N ASN A 100 -7.59 -27.30 -35.31
CA ASN A 100 -9.04 -27.16 -35.52
C ASN A 100 -9.64 -28.37 -36.26
N SER A 101 -8.99 -29.53 -36.22
CA SER A 101 -9.51 -30.78 -36.79
C SER A 101 -10.89 -31.16 -36.23
N ASN A 102 -11.17 -30.74 -35.00
CA ASN A 102 -12.44 -30.95 -34.29
C ASN A 102 -13.50 -29.87 -34.57
N ARG A 103 -13.21 -28.89 -35.45
CA ARG A 103 -14.09 -27.74 -35.80
C ARG A 103 -14.62 -26.97 -34.59
N ILE A 104 -13.75 -26.76 -33.61
CA ILE A 104 -14.06 -25.99 -32.40
C ILE A 104 -14.19 -24.50 -32.74
N PHE A 105 -13.35 -24.00 -33.64
CA PHE A 105 -13.57 -22.72 -34.30
C PHE A 105 -14.45 -22.94 -35.54
N ASP A 106 -15.43 -22.05 -35.73
CA ASP A 106 -16.36 -22.03 -36.87
C ASP A 106 -15.67 -21.54 -38.16
N LEU A 107 -14.58 -22.23 -38.53
CA LEU A 107 -13.73 -21.96 -39.68
C LEU A 107 -13.46 -23.29 -40.41
N ASP A 108 -13.64 -23.32 -41.73
CA ASP A 108 -13.41 -24.51 -42.58
C ASP A 108 -11.90 -24.75 -42.86
N VAL A 109 -11.07 -24.75 -41.81
CA VAL A 109 -9.63 -25.07 -41.88
C VAL A 109 -9.23 -26.01 -40.75
N ALA A 110 -8.30 -26.92 -41.04
CA ALA A 110 -7.80 -27.90 -40.06
C ALA A 110 -6.84 -27.28 -39.04
N GLU A 111 -6.21 -26.15 -39.36
CA GLU A 111 -5.34 -25.41 -38.45
C GLU A 111 -5.71 -23.93 -38.50
N VAL A 112 -5.82 -23.32 -37.32
CA VAL A 112 -6.15 -21.90 -37.18
C VAL A 112 -4.92 -21.18 -36.64
N ALA A 113 -4.29 -20.37 -37.48
CA ALA A 113 -3.17 -19.52 -37.12
C ALA A 113 -3.67 -18.12 -36.76
N MET A 114 -3.52 -17.71 -35.50
CA MET A 114 -3.85 -16.37 -35.04
C MET A 114 -2.58 -15.58 -34.81
N THR A 115 -2.45 -14.45 -35.49
CA THR A 115 -1.23 -13.64 -35.48
C THR A 115 -1.52 -12.23 -35.00
N ARG A 116 -0.67 -11.72 -34.10
CA ARG A 116 -0.63 -10.29 -33.74
C ARG A 116 0.70 -9.71 -34.17
N ARG A 117 0.65 -8.59 -34.90
CA ARG A 117 1.82 -7.90 -35.43
C ARG A 117 1.80 -6.43 -35.00
N LEU A 118 2.92 -5.93 -34.48
CA LEU A 118 3.10 -4.52 -34.15
C LEU A 118 4.30 -3.97 -34.94
N GLN A 119 4.09 -2.90 -35.71
CA GLN A 119 5.13 -2.28 -36.52
C GLN A 119 5.27 -0.79 -36.24
N ARG A 120 6.50 -0.28 -36.28
CA ARG A 120 6.81 1.14 -36.19
C ARG A 120 6.65 1.81 -37.56
N VAL A 121 5.73 2.78 -37.65
CA VAL A 121 5.37 3.49 -38.90
C VAL A 121 5.94 4.92 -38.94
N GLY A 122 6.34 5.49 -37.78
CA GLY A 122 7.00 6.80 -37.66
C GLY A 122 7.81 6.94 -36.36
N GLU A 123 8.32 8.14 -36.03
CA GLU A 123 9.11 8.36 -34.79
C GLU A 123 8.33 7.98 -33.53
N ASP A 124 7.04 8.32 -33.43
CA ASP A 124 6.15 7.98 -32.29
C ASP A 124 4.83 7.30 -32.70
N LYS A 125 4.76 6.69 -33.89
CA LYS A 125 3.53 6.02 -34.39
C LYS A 125 3.74 4.52 -34.59
N PHE A 126 2.89 3.73 -33.94
CA PHE A 126 2.85 2.27 -34.02
C PHE A 126 1.53 1.79 -34.58
N GLU A 127 1.57 0.74 -35.41
CA GLU A 127 0.39 0.13 -35.99
C GLU A 127 0.28 -1.33 -35.53
N SER A 128 -0.79 -1.65 -34.81
CA SER A 128 -1.10 -3.02 -34.36
C SER A 128 -2.09 -3.66 -35.33
N LYS A 129 -1.75 -4.83 -35.88
CA LYS A 129 -2.58 -5.63 -36.79
C LYS A 129 -2.89 -6.98 -36.15
N TYR A 130 -4.15 -7.39 -36.25
CA TYR A 130 -4.60 -8.74 -35.91
C TYR A 130 -4.86 -9.49 -37.21
N LEU A 131 -4.36 -10.72 -37.31
CA LEU A 131 -4.57 -11.57 -38.47
C LEU A 131 -5.08 -12.95 -38.04
N ILE A 132 -6.04 -13.48 -38.78
CA ILE A 132 -6.50 -14.87 -38.65
C ILE A 132 -6.19 -15.54 -39.98
N ASN A 133 -5.37 -16.61 -39.96
CA ASN A 133 -4.86 -17.29 -41.15
C ASN A 133 -4.28 -16.31 -42.19
N ASN A 134 -3.44 -15.37 -41.74
CA ASN A 134 -2.86 -14.28 -42.54
C ASN A 134 -3.86 -13.27 -43.14
N GLN A 135 -5.15 -13.31 -42.79
CA GLN A 135 -6.12 -12.29 -43.21
C GLN A 135 -6.33 -11.22 -42.12
N PRO A 136 -6.36 -9.91 -42.46
CA PRO A 136 -6.62 -8.86 -41.48
C PRO A 136 -8.00 -9.01 -40.81
N SER A 137 -8.04 -8.95 -39.49
CA SER A 137 -9.28 -9.08 -38.69
C SER A 137 -9.32 -8.03 -37.58
N ARG A 138 -10.50 -7.80 -36.99
CA ARG A 138 -10.63 -6.91 -35.83
C ARG A 138 -10.44 -7.69 -34.54
N LEU A 139 -9.99 -7.02 -33.49
CA LEU A 139 -9.89 -7.62 -32.15
C LEU A 139 -11.22 -8.23 -31.70
N ARG A 140 -12.35 -7.58 -32.02
CA ARG A 140 -13.69 -8.10 -31.71
C ARG A 140 -13.95 -9.48 -32.34
N ASP A 141 -13.49 -9.68 -33.57
CA ASP A 141 -13.70 -10.94 -34.30
C ASP A 141 -12.84 -12.05 -33.70
N LEU A 142 -11.60 -11.74 -33.32
CA LEU A 142 -10.69 -12.65 -32.60
C LEU A 142 -11.23 -13.02 -31.21
N VAL A 143 -11.70 -12.03 -30.44
CA VAL A 143 -12.29 -12.24 -29.11
C VAL A 143 -13.61 -13.01 -29.18
N ALA A 144 -14.38 -12.86 -30.27
CA ALA A 144 -15.63 -13.60 -30.47
C ALA A 144 -15.39 -15.10 -30.69
N LEU A 145 -14.30 -15.49 -31.37
CA LEU A 145 -13.92 -16.89 -31.54
C LEU A 145 -13.61 -17.59 -30.21
N PHE A 146 -13.25 -16.84 -29.16
CA PHE A 146 -12.93 -17.38 -27.84
C PHE A 146 -14.07 -17.31 -26.82
N HIS A 147 -15.15 -16.57 -27.10
CA HIS A 147 -16.28 -16.34 -26.16
C HIS A 147 -17.09 -17.60 -25.80
N GLY A 148 -16.85 -18.73 -26.48
CA GLY A 148 -17.48 -20.04 -26.18
C GLY A 148 -16.53 -21.12 -25.66
N ILE A 149 -15.22 -20.87 -25.60
CA ILE A 149 -14.18 -21.88 -25.28
C ILE A 149 -13.46 -21.55 -23.95
N GLY A 150 -13.80 -20.42 -23.32
CA GLY A 150 -13.16 -19.96 -22.08
C GLY A 150 -11.78 -19.30 -22.26
N LEU A 151 -11.32 -19.13 -23.49
CA LEU A 151 -9.99 -18.60 -23.85
C LEU A 151 -10.02 -17.06 -24.06
N GLY A 152 -10.58 -16.30 -23.12
CA GLY A 152 -10.69 -14.84 -23.22
C GLY A 152 -9.53 -14.06 -22.59
N LYS A 153 -9.55 -12.72 -22.73
CA LYS A 153 -8.62 -11.79 -22.05
C LYS A 153 -8.50 -12.05 -20.54
N GLU A 154 -9.59 -12.46 -19.91
CA GLU A 154 -9.67 -12.69 -18.46
C GLU A 154 -9.53 -14.18 -18.07
N GLY A 155 -9.50 -15.08 -19.07
CA GLY A 155 -9.66 -16.53 -18.89
C GLY A 155 -8.52 -17.23 -18.13
N TYR A 156 -8.84 -18.40 -17.55
CA TYR A 156 -7.95 -19.21 -16.70
C TYR A 156 -6.89 -20.01 -17.46
N SER A 157 -6.68 -19.75 -18.74
CA SER A 157 -5.68 -20.47 -19.55
C SER A 157 -4.25 -20.04 -19.28
N ILE A 158 -4.02 -18.90 -18.62
CA ILE A 158 -2.66 -18.41 -18.29
C ILE A 158 -2.59 -17.98 -16.84
N ILE A 159 -2.14 -18.89 -15.99
CA ILE A 159 -2.02 -18.70 -14.55
C ILE A 159 -0.57 -18.35 -14.23
N GLY A 160 -0.35 -17.14 -13.76
CA GLY A 160 0.95 -16.71 -13.20
C GLY A 160 0.79 -16.26 -11.75
N GLN A 161 1.91 -15.92 -11.11
CA GLN A 161 1.95 -15.48 -9.70
C GLN A 161 0.87 -14.44 -9.34
N GLY A 162 0.63 -13.44 -10.20
CA GLY A 162 -0.36 -12.38 -9.95
C GLY A 162 -1.82 -12.87 -9.83
N LYS A 163 -2.21 -13.95 -10.50
CA LYS A 163 -3.58 -14.50 -10.42
C LYS A 163 -3.78 -15.31 -9.12
N VAL A 164 -2.72 -16.00 -8.67
CA VAL A 164 -2.67 -16.67 -7.36
C VAL A 164 -2.76 -15.62 -6.24
N GLU A 165 -2.03 -14.51 -6.35
CA GLU A 165 -2.12 -13.37 -5.43
C GLU A 165 -3.49 -12.68 -5.44
N GLN A 166 -4.12 -12.54 -6.61
CA GLN A 166 -5.47 -11.98 -6.71
C GLN A 166 -6.48 -12.82 -5.92
N ILE A 167 -6.43 -14.15 -6.00
CA ILE A 167 -7.31 -15.03 -5.19
C ILE A 167 -7.03 -14.86 -3.70
N MET A 168 -5.76 -14.73 -3.30
CA MET A 168 -5.37 -14.54 -1.90
C MET A 168 -5.84 -13.20 -1.32
N ASN A 169 -5.64 -12.10 -2.06
CA ASN A 169 -5.74 -10.74 -1.52
C ASN A 169 -7.01 -9.97 -1.94
N ALA A 170 -7.79 -10.46 -2.91
CA ALA A 170 -9.03 -9.80 -3.34
C ALA A 170 -10.10 -9.79 -2.23
N LYS A 171 -10.95 -8.78 -2.24
CA LYS A 171 -12.13 -8.71 -1.38
C LYS A 171 -13.14 -9.80 -1.76
N PRO A 172 -14.04 -10.24 -0.86
CA PRO A 172 -15.05 -11.26 -1.16
C PRO A 172 -15.90 -10.96 -2.42
N GLU A 173 -16.24 -9.69 -2.64
CA GLU A 173 -16.95 -9.20 -3.84
C GLU A 173 -16.11 -9.36 -5.12
N ASP A 174 -14.83 -8.96 -5.07
CA ASP A 174 -13.90 -9.06 -6.21
C ASP A 174 -13.56 -10.53 -6.54
N ARG A 175 -13.52 -11.40 -5.52
CA ARG A 175 -13.33 -12.84 -5.71
C ARG A 175 -14.49 -13.48 -6.46
N ARG A 176 -15.73 -12.97 -6.29
CA ARG A 176 -16.91 -13.50 -6.99
C ARG A 176 -16.75 -13.50 -8.51
N LEU A 177 -16.14 -12.44 -9.06
CA LEU A 177 -15.88 -12.31 -10.49
C LEU A 177 -15.13 -13.52 -11.05
N ILE A 178 -14.23 -14.11 -10.26
CA ILE A 178 -13.43 -15.28 -10.64
C ILE A 178 -14.33 -16.51 -10.85
N PHE A 179 -15.31 -16.71 -9.96
CA PHE A 179 -16.24 -17.83 -10.04
C PHE A 179 -17.37 -17.58 -11.06
N GLU A 180 -17.78 -16.33 -11.27
CA GLU A 180 -18.73 -15.97 -12.35
C GLU A 180 -18.14 -16.25 -13.73
N GLU A 181 -16.85 -15.99 -13.90
CA GLU A 181 -16.14 -16.28 -15.12
C GLU A 181 -15.99 -17.79 -15.35
N ALA A 182 -15.57 -18.54 -14.31
CA ALA A 182 -15.43 -19.99 -14.35
C ALA A 182 -16.74 -20.75 -14.68
N THR A 183 -17.88 -20.15 -14.34
CA THR A 183 -19.22 -20.70 -14.61
C THR A 183 -19.81 -20.25 -15.95
N GLY A 184 -19.10 -19.39 -16.71
CA GLY A 184 -19.52 -18.94 -18.04
C GLY A 184 -20.61 -17.87 -18.04
N LEU A 185 -20.84 -17.19 -16.91
CA LEU A 185 -21.92 -16.20 -16.75
C LEU A 185 -21.67 -14.89 -17.47
N MET A 186 -20.44 -14.63 -17.93
CA MET A 186 -20.07 -13.40 -18.63
C MET A 186 -20.93 -13.15 -19.89
N VAL A 187 -21.29 -14.20 -20.63
CA VAL A 187 -22.16 -14.08 -21.83
C VAL A 187 -23.56 -13.59 -21.44
N PHE A 188 -24.10 -14.09 -20.33
CA PHE A 188 -25.41 -13.70 -19.82
C PHE A 188 -25.38 -12.29 -19.21
N LYS A 189 -24.28 -11.90 -18.57
CA LYS A 189 -24.08 -10.54 -18.03
C LYS A 189 -24.04 -9.47 -19.14
N SER A 190 -23.36 -9.77 -20.25
CA SER A 190 -23.36 -8.91 -21.44
C SER A 190 -24.75 -8.81 -22.08
N ARG A 191 -25.50 -9.92 -22.16
CA ARG A 191 -26.89 -9.92 -22.68
C ARG A 191 -27.85 -9.18 -21.76
N LYS A 192 -27.70 -9.32 -20.44
CA LYS A 192 -28.44 -8.57 -19.41
C LYS A 192 -28.27 -7.07 -19.61
N GLN A 193 -27.03 -6.59 -19.73
CA GLN A 193 -26.74 -5.16 -19.97
C GLN A 193 -27.33 -4.66 -21.29
N GLU A 194 -27.33 -5.48 -22.36
CA GLU A 194 -27.94 -5.10 -23.64
C GLU A 194 -29.46 -5.00 -23.55
N ILE A 195 -30.13 -5.91 -22.83
CA ILE A 195 -31.58 -5.89 -22.62
C ILE A 195 -31.98 -4.73 -21.70
N GLU A 196 -31.25 -4.49 -20.61
CA GLU A 196 -31.49 -3.36 -19.70
C GLU A 196 -31.42 -2.03 -20.46
N ARG A 197 -30.42 -1.87 -21.35
CA ARG A 197 -30.33 -0.69 -22.22
C ARG A 197 -31.49 -0.58 -23.22
N LYS A 198 -31.92 -1.68 -23.85
CA LYS A 198 -33.07 -1.68 -24.78
C LYS A 198 -34.39 -1.36 -24.08
N ILE A 199 -34.56 -1.79 -22.82
CA ILE A 199 -35.72 -1.47 -21.99
C ILE A 199 -35.72 0.02 -21.65
N GLU A 200 -34.58 0.59 -21.28
CA GLU A 200 -34.44 2.03 -21.01
C GLU A 200 -34.81 2.86 -22.26
N ASP A 201 -34.21 2.54 -23.42
CA ASP A 201 -34.52 3.20 -24.70
C ASP A 201 -36.01 3.05 -25.10
N SER A 202 -36.65 1.91 -24.81
CA SER A 202 -38.06 1.66 -25.15
C SER A 202 -39.02 2.38 -24.21
N ASN A 203 -38.69 2.50 -22.92
CA ASN A 203 -39.48 3.25 -21.93
C ASN A 203 -39.53 4.75 -22.25
N ASP A 204 -38.41 5.31 -22.69
CA ASP A 204 -38.35 6.71 -23.15
C ASP A 204 -39.27 6.95 -24.35
N ASN A 205 -39.30 6.02 -25.31
CA ASN A 205 -40.21 6.08 -26.46
C ASN A 205 -41.68 5.90 -26.05
N LEU A 206 -41.98 4.97 -25.14
CA LEU A 206 -43.33 4.73 -24.61
C LEU A 206 -43.90 5.98 -23.92
N PHE A 207 -43.06 6.70 -23.17
CA PHE A 207 -43.44 7.94 -22.50
C PHE A 207 -43.91 9.01 -23.52
N VAL A 208 -43.22 9.14 -24.65
CA VAL A 208 -43.59 10.06 -25.73
C VAL A 208 -44.89 9.64 -26.42
N TYR A 209 -45.09 8.34 -26.70
CA TYR A 209 -46.33 7.84 -27.30
C TYR A 209 -47.55 8.02 -26.38
N ARG A 210 -47.40 7.76 -25.08
CA ARG A 210 -48.47 7.99 -24.09
C ARG A 210 -48.91 9.45 -24.04
N GLN A 211 -47.97 10.40 -24.13
CA GLN A 211 -48.31 11.82 -24.19
C GLN A 211 -49.13 12.19 -25.45
N ARG A 212 -48.80 11.61 -26.61
CA ARG A 212 -49.53 11.90 -27.87
C ARG A 212 -50.92 11.29 -27.92
N ILE A 213 -51.11 10.10 -27.36
CA ILE A 213 -52.42 9.42 -27.30
C ILE A 213 -53.38 10.13 -26.34
N ASP A 214 -52.87 10.58 -25.18
CA ASP A 214 -53.64 11.38 -24.23
C ASP A 214 -54.18 12.68 -24.85
N GLU A 215 -53.47 13.25 -25.83
CA GLU A 215 -53.91 14.44 -26.55
C GLU A 215 -55.10 14.16 -27.49
N VAL A 216 -55.07 13.06 -28.24
CA VAL A 216 -56.11 12.68 -29.22
C VAL A 216 -57.35 12.11 -28.52
N GLN A 217 -57.18 11.29 -27.48
CA GLN A 217 -58.29 10.70 -26.70
C GLN A 217 -59.20 11.75 -26.07
N ARG A 218 -58.63 12.88 -25.65
CA ARG A 218 -59.37 14.00 -25.06
C ARG A 218 -60.31 14.69 -26.04
N ARG A 219 -60.11 14.53 -27.36
CA ARG A 219 -60.93 15.19 -28.42
C ARG A 219 -62.10 14.33 -28.91
N LEU A 220 -62.00 13.00 -28.83
CA LEU A 220 -63.01 12.06 -29.36
C LEU A 220 -64.31 11.97 -28.57
N GLY A 221 -64.21 11.86 -27.24
CA GLY A 221 -65.38 11.72 -26.35
C GLY A 221 -66.35 12.91 -26.38
N PRO A 222 -65.88 14.17 -26.43
CA PRO A 222 -66.75 15.35 -26.56
C PRO A 222 -67.52 15.43 -27.89
N LEU A 223 -66.91 15.04 -29.01
CA LEU A 223 -67.52 15.19 -30.34
C LEU A 223 -68.69 14.23 -30.59
N ALA A 224 -68.63 12.99 -30.11
CA ALA A 224 -69.73 12.02 -30.22
C ALA A 224 -71.03 12.51 -29.55
N LYS A 225 -70.89 13.12 -28.36
CA LYS A 225 -72.02 13.57 -27.53
C LYS A 225 -72.66 14.86 -28.06
N GLN A 226 -71.90 15.70 -28.76
CA GLN A 226 -72.40 16.96 -29.33
C GLN A 226 -73.33 16.76 -30.52
N ALA A 227 -73.15 15.69 -31.30
CA ALA A 227 -73.96 15.35 -32.47
C ALA A 227 -75.40 14.91 -32.13
N GLU A 228 -75.57 14.15 -31.05
CA GLU A 228 -76.86 13.60 -30.63
C GLU A 228 -77.68 14.62 -29.83
N ALA A 229 -77.00 15.40 -29.01
CA ALA A 229 -77.64 16.39 -28.17
C ALA A 229 -78.22 17.62 -28.90
N ALA A 230 -77.80 17.83 -30.15
CA ALA A 230 -78.25 18.94 -30.97
C ALA A 230 -79.74 18.96 -31.26
N ARG A 231 -80.37 17.78 -31.30
CA ARG A 231 -81.78 17.63 -31.66
C ARG A 231 -82.75 17.87 -30.51
N GLU A 232 -82.41 17.48 -29.28
CA GLU A 232 -83.34 17.56 -28.14
C GLU A 232 -83.34 18.94 -27.44
N TYR A 233 -82.34 19.80 -27.69
CA TYR A 233 -82.13 21.07 -26.96
C TYR A 233 -83.24 22.09 -27.24
N ASN A 234 -83.76 22.12 -28.46
CA ASN A 234 -84.69 23.15 -28.92
C ASN A 234 -86.09 23.06 -28.29
N GLU A 235 -86.56 21.87 -27.89
CA GLU A 235 -87.91 21.70 -27.29
C GLU A 235 -87.94 22.05 -25.79
N TYR A 236 -86.87 21.76 -25.05
CA TYR A 236 -86.87 21.96 -23.61
C TYR A 236 -86.69 23.43 -23.18
N ALA A 237 -86.04 24.25 -24.02
CA ALA A 237 -85.69 25.65 -23.73
C ALA A 237 -86.91 26.56 -23.43
N GLU A 238 -88.06 26.32 -24.06
CA GLU A 238 -89.25 27.19 -23.92
C GLU A 238 -89.97 26.99 -22.57
N SER A 239 -90.03 25.75 -22.08
CA SER A 239 -90.66 25.42 -20.78
C SER A 239 -89.82 25.87 -19.58
N LEU A 240 -88.51 26.05 -19.76
CA LEU A 240 -87.60 26.45 -18.69
C LEU A 240 -87.85 27.90 -18.23
N LYS A 241 -88.17 28.80 -19.17
CA LYS A 241 -88.34 30.25 -18.94
C LYS A 241 -89.38 30.61 -17.88
N MET A 242 -90.50 29.89 -17.83
CA MET A 242 -91.63 30.23 -16.94
C MET A 242 -91.35 29.93 -15.46
N HIS A 243 -90.66 28.82 -15.17
CA HIS A 243 -90.39 28.44 -13.79
C HIS A 243 -89.23 29.23 -13.17
N GLU A 244 -88.21 29.60 -13.96
CA GLU A 244 -87.05 30.36 -13.46
C GLU A 244 -87.43 31.74 -12.89
N ALA A 245 -88.38 32.45 -13.51
CA ALA A 245 -88.83 33.76 -13.05
C ALA A 245 -89.51 33.72 -11.67
N ASN A 246 -90.33 32.69 -11.39
CA ASN A 246 -91.05 32.56 -10.12
C ASN A 246 -90.15 32.11 -8.95
N THR A 247 -89.13 31.27 -9.21
CA THR A 247 -88.18 30.83 -8.20
C THR A 247 -87.21 31.93 -7.76
N TYR A 248 -86.85 32.85 -8.66
CA TYR A 248 -85.99 33.99 -8.35
C TYR A 248 -86.60 34.93 -7.29
N ILE A 249 -87.90 35.24 -7.42
CA ILE A 249 -88.63 36.13 -6.51
C ILE A 249 -88.58 35.62 -5.06
N TYR A 250 -88.87 34.33 -4.84
CA TYR A 250 -88.91 33.74 -3.50
C TYR A 250 -87.53 33.68 -2.80
N ARG A 251 -86.46 33.38 -3.54
CA ARG A 251 -85.12 33.27 -2.95
C ARG A 251 -84.51 34.61 -2.58
N TYR A 252 -84.85 35.67 -3.32
CA TYR A 252 -84.40 37.03 -3.02
C TYR A 252 -84.89 37.51 -1.64
N GLU A 253 -86.12 37.16 -1.26
CA GLU A 253 -86.74 37.60 0.00
C GLU A 253 -86.19 36.87 1.25
N ASN A 254 -85.66 35.65 1.12
CA ASN A 254 -85.25 34.80 2.25
C ASN A 254 -83.73 34.76 2.53
N ALA A 255 -82.88 35.22 1.61
CA ALA A 255 -81.44 35.00 1.67
C ALA A 255 -80.70 35.71 2.82
N GLU A 256 -81.18 36.88 3.27
CA GLU A 256 -80.52 37.64 4.34
C GLU A 256 -80.62 36.93 5.70
N ASN A 257 -81.71 36.20 5.93
CA ASN A 257 -81.92 35.42 7.15
C ASN A 257 -80.99 34.19 7.22
N GLU A 258 -80.65 33.57 6.09
CA GLU A 258 -79.75 32.41 6.04
C GLU A 258 -78.28 32.81 6.23
N LYS A 259 -77.83 33.92 5.61
CA LYS A 259 -76.45 34.43 5.76
C LYS A 259 -76.12 34.82 7.20
N SER A 260 -77.09 35.35 7.94
CA SER A 260 -76.91 35.77 9.34
C SER A 260 -76.53 34.61 10.27
N LYS A 261 -77.00 33.38 10.00
CA LYS A 261 -76.66 32.18 10.78
C LYS A 261 -75.18 31.78 10.60
N TYR A 262 -74.74 31.64 9.35
CA TYR A 262 -73.35 31.27 9.04
C TYR A 262 -72.33 32.34 9.46
N LYS A 263 -72.67 33.63 9.39
CA LYS A 263 -71.80 34.71 9.88
C LYS A 263 -71.51 34.60 11.37
N LYS A 264 -72.47 34.16 12.19
CA LYS A 264 -72.27 33.92 13.63
C LYS A 264 -71.34 32.72 13.88
N ASP A 265 -71.50 31.65 13.12
CA ASP A 265 -70.64 30.46 13.24
C ASP A 265 -69.18 30.75 12.83
N VAL A 266 -68.97 31.56 11.78
CA VAL A 266 -67.63 31.99 11.35
C VAL A 266 -66.92 32.80 12.44
N ALA A 267 -67.64 33.65 13.18
CA ALA A 267 -67.05 34.43 14.27
C ALA A 267 -66.55 33.52 15.41
N VAL A 268 -67.39 32.57 15.88
CA VAL A 268 -67.03 31.63 16.96
C VAL A 268 -65.84 30.74 16.57
N ILE A 269 -65.80 30.24 15.33
CA ILE A 269 -64.70 29.39 14.84
C ILE A 269 -63.41 30.20 14.71
N SER A 270 -63.50 31.48 14.30
CA SER A 270 -62.35 32.36 14.17
C SER A 270 -61.66 32.63 15.51
N ASP A 271 -62.44 32.85 16.58
CA ASP A 271 -61.89 33.00 17.94
C ASP A 271 -61.14 31.74 18.39
N LYS A 272 -61.66 30.55 18.06
CA LYS A 272 -61.01 29.28 18.40
C LYS A 272 -59.71 29.04 17.62
N ILE A 273 -59.65 29.48 16.37
CA ILE A 273 -58.43 29.45 15.54
C ILE A 273 -57.35 30.37 16.15
N ILE A 274 -57.71 31.55 16.63
CA ILE A 274 -56.79 32.48 17.30
C ILE A 274 -56.25 31.84 18.59
N GLU A 275 -57.10 31.23 19.41
CA GLU A 275 -56.70 30.51 20.62
C GLU A 275 -55.71 29.36 20.34
N LEU A 276 -55.95 28.55 19.29
CA LEU A 276 -55.05 27.45 18.92
C LEU A 276 -53.71 27.95 18.37
N ASN A 277 -53.71 29.01 17.57
CA ASN A 277 -52.48 29.61 17.05
C ASN A 277 -51.58 30.16 18.16
N THR A 278 -52.16 30.84 19.16
CA THR A 278 -51.39 31.34 20.31
C THR A 278 -50.77 30.22 21.15
N LYS A 279 -51.45 29.07 21.31
CA LYS A 279 -50.91 27.88 21.99
C LYS A 279 -49.76 27.24 21.19
N ILE A 280 -49.91 27.13 19.86
CA ILE A 280 -48.86 26.61 18.98
C ILE A 280 -47.62 27.52 19.01
N GLU A 281 -47.78 28.85 19.04
CA GLU A 281 -46.67 29.79 19.21
C GLU A 281 -45.94 29.60 20.55
N LEU A 282 -46.67 29.36 21.63
CA LEU A 282 -46.08 29.11 22.95
C LEU A 282 -45.28 27.80 22.99
N ILE A 283 -45.78 26.73 22.34
CA ILE A 283 -45.06 25.46 22.22
C ILE A 283 -43.82 25.61 21.34
N ASN A 284 -43.90 26.36 20.23
CA ASN A 284 -42.75 26.63 19.38
C ASN A 284 -41.63 27.34 20.14
N ARG A 285 -41.94 28.34 20.98
CA ARG A 285 -40.94 29.00 21.83
C ARG A 285 -40.22 28.01 22.76
N LYS A 286 -40.95 27.09 23.39
CA LYS A 286 -40.36 26.05 24.26
C LYS A 286 -39.50 25.05 23.49
N ILE A 287 -39.90 24.69 22.26
CA ILE A 287 -39.09 23.83 21.37
C ILE A 287 -37.79 24.56 20.99
N ASP A 288 -37.86 25.85 20.66
CA ASP A 288 -36.68 26.65 20.30
C ASP A 288 -35.72 26.80 21.50
N GLU A 289 -36.23 27.02 22.71
CA GLU A 289 -35.45 27.03 23.96
C GLU A 289 -34.74 25.69 24.22
N ASN A 290 -35.42 24.56 23.99
CA ASN A 290 -34.84 23.23 24.15
C ASN A 290 -33.80 22.92 23.07
N ARG A 291 -34.02 23.34 21.82
CA ARG A 291 -33.05 23.22 20.73
C ARG A 291 -31.78 24.01 21.01
N GLU A 292 -31.90 25.19 21.59
CA GLU A 292 -30.75 26.00 21.99
C GLU A 292 -29.94 25.29 23.08
N LYS A 293 -30.60 24.73 24.11
CA LYS A 293 -29.93 23.94 25.15
C LYS A 293 -29.23 22.70 24.61
N ILE A 294 -29.86 21.97 23.67
CA ILE A 294 -29.25 20.81 23.02
C ILE A 294 -28.02 21.24 22.19
N SER A 295 -28.12 22.34 21.44
CA SER A 295 -27.00 22.87 20.66
C SER A 295 -25.84 23.33 21.54
N GLN A 296 -26.11 23.93 22.70
CA GLN A 296 -25.08 24.30 23.67
C GLN A 296 -24.41 23.07 24.30
N ALA A 297 -25.20 22.05 24.64
CA ALA A 297 -24.68 20.77 25.12
C ALA A 297 -23.83 20.06 24.06
N ASP A 298 -24.23 20.07 22.78
CA ASP A 298 -23.47 19.47 21.68
C ASP A 298 -22.14 20.18 21.42
N PHE A 299 -22.13 21.51 21.45
CA PHE A 299 -20.89 22.29 21.32
C PHE A 299 -19.92 21.95 22.46
N ARG A 300 -20.40 21.91 23.70
CA ARG A 300 -19.58 21.61 24.87
C ARG A 300 -19.13 20.14 24.93
N LEU A 301 -19.95 19.20 24.48
CA LEU A 301 -19.56 17.80 24.29
C LEU A 301 -18.47 17.65 23.23
N SER A 302 -18.53 18.43 22.15
CA SER A 302 -17.47 18.45 21.13
C SER A 302 -16.16 18.97 21.73
N GLU A 303 -16.18 20.12 22.43
CA GLU A 303 -14.98 20.67 23.07
C GLU A 303 -14.36 19.73 24.10
N LEU A 304 -15.19 19.07 24.93
CA LEU A 304 -14.71 18.10 25.92
C LEU A 304 -14.16 16.83 25.26
N ASN A 305 -14.78 16.33 24.18
CA ASN A 305 -14.26 15.20 23.43
C ASN A 305 -12.93 15.52 22.73
N ASP A 306 -12.79 16.71 22.15
CA ASP A 306 -11.54 17.14 21.52
C ASP A 306 -10.41 17.24 22.56
N LYS A 307 -10.70 17.82 23.73
CA LYS A 307 -9.75 17.85 24.86
C LYS A 307 -9.39 16.44 25.35
N ARG A 308 -10.37 15.54 25.44
CA ARG A 308 -10.14 14.13 25.83
C ARG A 308 -9.23 13.42 24.84
N VAL A 309 -9.47 13.58 23.52
CA VAL A 309 -8.67 12.94 22.48
C VAL A 309 -7.23 13.44 22.53
N VAL A 310 -7.02 14.75 22.65
CA VAL A 310 -5.66 15.34 22.74
C VAL A 310 -4.90 14.81 23.94
N LEU A 311 -5.52 14.79 25.13
CA LEU A 311 -4.90 14.29 26.35
C LEU A 311 -4.69 12.77 26.32
N SER A 312 -5.64 12.01 25.78
CA SER A 312 -5.55 10.55 25.67
C SER A 312 -4.44 10.12 24.71
N VAL A 313 -4.30 10.78 23.56
CA VAL A 313 -3.22 10.51 22.59
C VAL A 313 -1.86 10.91 23.16
N GLY A 314 -1.80 12.02 23.91
CA GLY A 314 -0.60 12.42 24.65
C GLY A 314 -0.17 11.37 25.68
N ASN A 315 -1.12 10.85 26.46
CA ASN A 315 -0.86 9.81 27.46
C ASN A 315 -0.44 8.48 26.81
N GLU A 316 -1.12 8.05 25.75
CA GLU A 316 -0.81 6.80 25.04
C GLU A 316 0.57 6.85 24.37
N ARG A 317 0.99 8.01 23.86
CA ARG A 317 2.34 8.22 23.34
C ARG A 317 3.41 8.09 24.43
N LYS A 318 3.22 8.76 25.59
CA LYS A 318 4.15 8.64 26.74
C LYS A 318 4.25 7.19 27.23
N ASP A 319 3.12 6.50 27.36
CA ASP A 319 3.06 5.11 27.82
C ASP A 319 3.72 4.14 26.82
N GLY A 320 3.58 4.39 25.52
CA GLY A 320 4.28 3.64 24.47
C GLY A 320 5.81 3.84 24.51
N GLU A 321 6.26 5.09 24.67
CA GLU A 321 7.68 5.41 24.83
C GLU A 321 8.27 4.81 26.11
N LEU A 322 7.52 4.84 27.22
CA LEU A 322 7.89 4.22 28.50
C LEU A 322 8.04 2.70 28.37
N ARG A 323 7.11 2.00 27.71
CA ARG A 323 7.20 0.55 27.49
C ARG A 323 8.44 0.16 26.69
N LEU A 324 8.76 0.91 25.64
CA LEU A 324 9.97 0.70 24.83
C LEU A 324 11.25 0.93 25.66
N ALA A 325 11.27 1.96 26.50
CA ALA A 325 12.38 2.23 27.41
C ALA A 325 12.55 1.10 28.44
N GLN A 326 11.45 0.61 29.04
CA GLN A 326 11.47 -0.49 30.01
C GLN A 326 11.96 -1.81 29.40
N GLU A 327 11.57 -2.12 28.16
CA GLU A 327 12.05 -3.33 27.46
C GLU A 327 13.55 -3.26 27.16
N ARG A 328 14.06 -2.08 26.79
CA ARG A 328 15.50 -1.82 26.61
C ARG A 328 16.26 -1.90 27.93
N ILE A 329 15.75 -1.31 29.01
CA ILE A 329 16.31 -1.40 30.37
C ILE A 329 16.44 -2.87 30.79
N LYS A 330 15.40 -3.68 30.59
CA LYS A 330 15.43 -5.12 30.89
C LYS A 330 16.51 -5.85 30.11
N THR A 331 16.66 -5.52 28.82
CA THR A 331 17.68 -6.11 27.94
C THR A 331 19.10 -5.75 28.41
N TYR A 332 19.36 -4.48 28.71
CA TYR A 332 20.67 -4.04 29.19
C TYR A 332 21.02 -4.58 30.58
N ARG A 333 20.04 -4.70 31.49
CA ARG A 333 20.25 -5.37 32.79
C ARG A 333 20.68 -6.82 32.62
N SER A 334 20.02 -7.56 31.72
CA SER A 334 20.38 -8.95 31.43
C SER A 334 21.77 -9.08 30.81
N GLN A 335 22.18 -8.14 29.96
CA GLN A 335 23.53 -8.11 29.38
C GLN A 335 24.61 -7.83 30.44
N ILE A 336 24.34 -6.91 31.37
CA ILE A 336 25.26 -6.57 32.47
C ILE A 336 25.42 -7.76 33.44
N GLU A 337 24.32 -8.46 33.74
CA GLU A 337 24.33 -9.65 34.59
C GLU A 337 25.14 -10.79 33.96
N ALA A 338 24.90 -11.11 32.69
CA ALA A 338 25.66 -12.13 31.95
C ALA A 338 27.16 -11.80 31.83
N ALA A 339 27.50 -10.53 31.57
CA ALA A 339 28.90 -10.08 31.56
C ALA A 339 29.53 -10.16 32.96
N GLY A 340 28.76 -9.91 34.02
CA GLY A 340 29.19 -10.09 35.41
C GLY A 340 29.53 -11.53 35.76
N GLU A 341 28.68 -12.49 35.37
CA GLU A 341 28.92 -13.92 35.59
C GLU A 341 30.18 -14.43 34.87
N MET A 342 30.39 -14.02 33.62
CA MET A 342 31.60 -14.38 32.86
C MET A 342 32.88 -13.77 33.45
N LEU A 343 32.80 -12.54 33.99
CA LEU A 343 33.91 -11.89 34.69
C LEU A 343 34.30 -12.65 35.95
N GLU A 344 33.34 -13.06 36.77
CA GLU A 344 33.61 -13.84 37.98
C GLU A 344 34.20 -15.22 37.65
N ALA A 345 33.66 -15.91 36.63
CA ALA A 345 34.23 -17.18 36.17
C ALA A 345 35.69 -17.03 35.71
N SER A 346 36.00 -15.94 34.98
CA SER A 346 37.36 -15.65 34.52
C SER A 346 38.31 -15.30 35.67
N LYS A 347 37.83 -14.58 36.70
CA LYS A 347 38.60 -14.26 37.91
C LYS A 347 38.90 -15.52 38.75
N ILE A 348 37.93 -16.42 38.89
CA ILE A 348 38.11 -17.71 39.56
C ILE A 348 39.19 -18.53 38.84
N ARG A 349 39.13 -18.62 37.50
CA ARG A 349 40.12 -19.36 36.70
C ARG A 349 41.54 -18.80 36.86
N ILE A 350 41.70 -17.48 36.93
CA ILE A 350 43.01 -16.87 37.22
C ILE A 350 43.52 -17.27 38.60
N GLY A 351 42.64 -17.32 39.61
CA GLY A 351 42.99 -17.79 40.95
C GLY A 351 43.47 -19.24 40.97
N GLU A 352 42.79 -20.14 40.23
CA GLU A 352 43.22 -21.54 40.07
C GLU A 352 44.60 -21.64 39.40
N ILE A 353 44.83 -20.85 38.34
CA ILE A 353 46.12 -20.81 37.65
C ILE A 353 47.23 -20.30 38.58
N ASP A 354 46.95 -19.28 39.41
CA ASP A 354 47.91 -18.76 40.39
C ASP A 354 48.27 -19.79 41.46
N ASP A 355 47.29 -20.56 41.94
CA ASP A 355 47.52 -21.67 42.88
C ASP A 355 48.35 -22.80 42.23
N GLU A 356 48.08 -23.13 40.96
CA GLU A 356 48.87 -24.12 40.20
C GLU A 356 50.32 -23.67 39.98
N ILE A 357 50.54 -22.41 39.59
CA ILE A 357 51.87 -21.82 39.44
C ILE A 357 52.61 -21.83 40.78
N ALA A 358 51.95 -21.47 41.88
CA ALA A 358 52.56 -21.47 43.21
C ALA A 358 52.96 -22.88 43.67
N LEU A 359 52.14 -23.90 43.36
CA LEU A 359 52.45 -25.30 43.66
C LEU A 359 53.64 -25.82 42.85
N LEU A 360 53.67 -25.53 41.55
CA LEU A 360 54.79 -25.89 40.67
C LEU A 360 56.08 -25.17 41.06
N GLY A 361 56.00 -23.89 41.45
CA GLY A 361 57.13 -23.12 41.96
C GLY A 361 57.73 -23.71 43.25
N LYS A 362 56.90 -24.23 44.15
CA LYS A 362 57.39 -24.95 45.35
C LYS A 362 58.12 -26.24 44.98
N LYS A 363 57.56 -27.05 44.08
CA LYS A 363 58.20 -28.29 43.60
C LYS A 363 59.51 -28.01 42.86
N ASN A 364 59.54 -26.97 42.02
CA ASN A 364 60.75 -26.52 41.34
C ASN A 364 61.82 -26.10 42.35
N ALA A 365 61.48 -25.30 43.37
CA ALA A 365 62.44 -24.89 44.40
C ALA A 365 62.98 -26.07 45.25
N GLU A 366 62.18 -27.11 45.50
CA GLU A 366 62.63 -28.34 46.15
C GLU A 366 63.58 -29.13 45.25
N ASP A 367 63.25 -29.31 43.98
CA ASP A 367 64.07 -30.07 43.03
C ASP A 367 65.36 -29.33 42.66
N VAL A 368 65.37 -27.99 42.58
CA VAL A 368 66.58 -27.17 42.41
C VAL A 368 67.55 -27.35 43.58
N LYS A 369 67.04 -27.41 44.82
CA LYS A 369 67.88 -27.69 46.01
C LYS A 369 68.46 -29.10 45.95
N CYS A 370 67.66 -30.10 45.62
CA CYS A 370 68.14 -31.48 45.46
C CYS A 370 69.16 -31.61 44.33
N VAL A 371 68.99 -30.91 43.21
CA VAL A 371 69.94 -30.89 42.10
C VAL A 371 71.28 -30.29 42.54
N ALA A 372 71.28 -29.18 43.30
CA ALA A 372 72.51 -28.59 43.85
C ALA A 372 73.22 -29.53 44.85
N GLU A 373 72.46 -30.23 45.70
CA GLU A 373 73.01 -31.25 46.62
C GLU A 373 73.59 -32.45 45.86
N LEU A 374 72.91 -32.94 44.82
CA LEU A 374 73.39 -34.03 43.98
C LEU A 374 74.60 -33.62 43.12
N GLU A 375 74.67 -32.37 42.66
CA GLU A 375 75.81 -31.82 41.92
C GLU A 375 77.05 -31.76 42.81
N THR A 376 76.92 -31.25 44.03
CA THR A 376 78.03 -31.26 45.00
C THR A 376 78.45 -32.68 45.40
N GLN A 377 77.50 -33.61 45.57
CA GLN A 377 77.82 -35.02 45.84
C GLN A 377 78.51 -35.71 44.67
N THR A 378 78.07 -35.48 43.43
CA THR A 378 78.71 -36.03 42.23
C THR A 378 80.10 -35.45 42.02
N GLU A 379 80.33 -34.16 42.32
CA GLU A 379 81.66 -33.54 42.26
C GLU A 379 82.62 -34.08 43.36
N VAL A 380 82.12 -34.26 44.58
CA VAL A 380 82.89 -34.90 45.67
C VAL A 380 83.23 -36.36 45.33
N LEU A 381 82.30 -37.12 44.75
CA LEU A 381 82.54 -38.50 44.33
C LEU A 381 83.51 -38.56 43.14
N ARG A 382 83.40 -37.67 42.15
CA ARG A 382 84.34 -37.56 41.03
C ARG A 382 85.74 -37.20 41.50
N SER A 383 85.89 -36.24 42.42
CA SER A 383 87.19 -35.88 42.99
C SER A 383 87.78 -37.01 43.84
N ALA A 384 86.94 -37.76 44.58
CA ALA A 384 87.37 -38.94 45.33
C ALA A 384 87.81 -40.10 44.42
N ILE A 385 87.10 -40.36 43.31
CA ILE A 385 87.50 -41.34 42.29
C ILE A 385 88.77 -40.88 41.60
N ALA A 386 88.90 -39.61 41.22
CA ALA A 386 90.12 -39.08 40.61
C ALA A 386 91.33 -39.14 41.56
N ALA A 387 91.12 -38.96 42.87
CA ALA A 387 92.16 -39.13 43.88
C ALA A 387 92.54 -40.60 44.10
N LEU A 388 91.58 -41.53 44.03
CA LEU A 388 91.83 -42.97 44.05
C LEU A 388 92.54 -43.43 42.77
N ASP A 389 92.14 -42.92 41.61
CA ASP A 389 92.77 -43.20 40.31
C ASP A 389 94.20 -42.69 40.29
N LYS A 390 94.48 -41.49 40.81
CA LYS A 390 95.86 -41.00 41.00
C LYS A 390 96.67 -41.87 41.97
N LYS A 391 96.07 -42.40 43.04
CA LYS A 391 96.75 -43.30 43.98
C LYS A 391 97.02 -44.67 43.36
N ILE A 392 96.06 -45.25 42.65
CA ILE A 392 96.19 -46.51 41.92
C ILE A 392 97.26 -46.36 40.84
N GLU A 393 97.21 -45.29 40.04
CA GLU A 393 98.18 -45.00 38.98
C GLU A 393 99.60 -44.84 39.54
N VAL A 394 99.79 -44.19 40.69
CA VAL A 394 101.10 -44.07 41.36
C VAL A 394 101.60 -45.42 41.86
N PHE A 395 100.75 -46.26 42.46
CA PHE A 395 101.15 -47.59 42.97
C PHE A 395 101.34 -48.65 41.87
N GLU A 396 100.58 -48.57 40.77
CA GLU A 396 100.78 -49.39 39.57
C GLU A 396 102.05 -48.98 38.83
N LYS A 397 102.29 -47.66 38.63
CA LYS A 397 103.56 -47.16 38.07
C LYS A 397 104.75 -47.58 38.92
N LEU A 398 104.70 -47.46 40.25
CA LEU A 398 105.80 -47.89 41.14
C LEU A 398 106.07 -49.41 41.12
N SER A 399 105.03 -50.25 40.97
CA SER A 399 105.18 -51.71 40.89
C SER A 399 105.63 -52.21 39.52
N ASP A 400 105.28 -51.51 38.43
CA ASP A 400 105.70 -51.86 37.07
C ASP A 400 107.03 -51.19 36.68
N GLU A 401 107.32 -49.95 37.11
CA GLU A 401 108.60 -49.26 36.90
C GLU A 401 109.77 -50.06 37.50
N ASN A 402 109.62 -50.65 38.68
CA ASN A 402 110.65 -51.47 39.30
C ASN A 402 110.85 -52.84 38.60
N ARG A 403 109.84 -53.36 37.90
CA ARG A 403 109.88 -54.66 37.17
C ARG A 403 110.35 -54.49 35.72
N GLN A 404 110.03 -53.36 35.10
CA GLN A 404 110.37 -53.02 33.72
C GLN A 404 111.74 -52.31 33.62
N SER A 405 112.17 -51.54 34.64
CA SER A 405 113.48 -50.84 34.73
C SER A 405 114.72 -51.73 34.48
N GLN A 406 114.64 -53.04 34.74
CA GLN A 406 115.74 -53.96 34.43
C GLN A 406 115.79 -54.46 32.98
N LEU A 407 114.71 -54.39 32.21
CA LEU A 407 114.61 -55.02 30.88
C LEU A 407 114.17 -54.07 29.75
N SER A 408 113.59 -52.89 30.01
CA SER A 408 112.99 -52.01 28.97
C SER A 408 113.75 -50.74 28.60
N THR A 409 114.85 -50.39 29.29
CA THR A 409 115.65 -49.16 28.99
C THR A 409 116.29 -49.16 27.59
N ALA A 410 116.23 -50.27 26.85
CA ALA A 410 116.74 -50.38 25.48
C ALA A 410 115.65 -50.34 24.38
N ASP A 411 114.41 -50.74 24.67
CA ASP A 411 113.30 -50.80 23.68
C ASP A 411 112.40 -49.54 23.69
N GLU A 412 112.32 -48.83 24.82
CA GLU A 412 111.49 -47.61 25.02
C GLU A 412 111.91 -46.43 24.11
N LEU A 413 113.17 -46.39 23.69
CA LEU A 413 113.71 -45.32 22.84
C LEU A 413 113.25 -45.46 21.37
N SER A 414 112.85 -46.66 20.93
CA SER A 414 112.43 -46.93 19.55
C SER A 414 110.92 -46.79 19.31
N GLU A 415 110.10 -46.99 20.34
CA GLU A 415 108.63 -46.96 20.23
C GLU A 415 108.07 -45.53 20.37
N MET A 416 108.72 -44.68 21.17
CA MET A 416 108.39 -43.25 21.33
C MET A 416 108.39 -42.47 20.01
N LYS A 417 109.34 -42.74 19.12
CA LYS A 417 109.43 -42.07 17.80
C LYS A 417 108.29 -42.40 16.85
N LYS A 418 107.59 -43.53 17.03
CA LYS A 418 106.48 -43.97 16.16
C LYS A 418 105.13 -43.39 16.61
N ASN A 419 104.96 -43.13 17.91
CA ASN A 419 103.73 -42.57 18.46
C ASN A 419 103.54 -41.08 18.13
N LEU A 420 104.63 -40.30 18.10
CA LEU A 420 104.63 -38.89 17.70
C LEU A 420 104.03 -38.68 16.29
N GLY A 421 104.40 -39.50 15.30
CA GLY A 421 103.88 -39.37 13.93
C GLY A 421 102.39 -39.72 13.75
N THR A 422 101.77 -40.45 14.68
CA THR A 422 100.32 -40.76 14.61
C THR A 422 99.44 -39.70 15.29
N LEU A 423 100.00 -38.96 16.25
CA LEU A 423 99.37 -37.80 16.88
C LEU A 423 99.30 -36.60 15.91
N GLU A 424 100.38 -36.33 15.18
CA GLU A 424 100.42 -35.27 14.16
C GLU A 424 99.31 -35.42 13.10
N ALA A 425 99.10 -36.63 12.58
CA ALA A 425 98.07 -36.91 11.56
C ALA A 425 96.63 -36.71 12.09
N ARG A 426 96.38 -36.95 13.38
CA ARG A 426 95.04 -36.73 14.01
C ARG A 426 94.77 -35.25 14.26
N MET A 427 95.81 -34.46 14.57
CA MET A 427 95.70 -33.01 14.70
C MET A 427 95.34 -32.35 13.38
N GLU A 428 95.96 -32.78 12.27
CA GLU A 428 95.67 -32.25 10.93
C GLU A 428 94.19 -32.49 10.54
N ALA A 429 93.68 -33.72 10.72
CA ALA A 429 92.29 -34.05 10.38
C ALA A 429 91.23 -33.31 11.22
N THR A 430 91.57 -32.98 12.48
CA THR A 430 90.68 -32.20 13.36
C THR A 430 90.68 -30.71 12.98
N LYS A 431 91.83 -30.22 12.50
CA LYS A 431 91.98 -28.85 12.01
C LYS A 431 91.21 -28.61 10.70
N ASP A 432 91.20 -29.58 9.79
CA ASP A 432 90.40 -29.51 8.56
C ASP A 432 88.89 -29.42 8.86
N ARG A 433 88.40 -30.25 9.79
CA ARG A 433 86.98 -30.20 10.25
C ARG A 433 86.62 -28.87 10.92
N LEU A 434 87.55 -28.24 11.63
CA LEU A 434 87.37 -26.91 12.20
C LEU A 434 87.11 -25.88 11.10
N THR A 435 87.93 -25.88 10.04
CA THR A 435 87.75 -24.94 8.92
C THR A 435 86.44 -25.14 8.16
N GLU A 436 85.94 -26.38 8.08
CA GLU A 436 84.65 -26.69 7.45
C GLU A 436 83.46 -26.12 8.25
N ILE A 437 83.46 -26.28 9.58
CA ILE A 437 82.41 -25.73 10.45
C ILE A 437 82.48 -24.20 10.51
N GLU A 438 83.67 -23.60 10.59
CA GLU A 438 83.84 -22.14 10.52
C GLU A 438 83.26 -21.58 9.21
N GLY A 439 83.48 -22.26 8.08
CA GLY A 439 82.89 -21.90 6.80
C GLY A 439 81.37 -22.05 6.74
N ALA A 440 80.80 -23.04 7.43
CA ALA A 440 79.35 -23.22 7.54
C ALA A 440 78.69 -22.12 8.39
N ILE A 441 79.29 -21.75 9.53
CA ILE A 441 78.83 -20.64 10.39
C ILE A 441 78.76 -19.34 9.61
N GLN A 442 79.80 -19.02 8.83
CA GLN A 442 79.87 -17.79 8.05
C GLN A 442 78.74 -17.72 7.00
N LYS A 443 78.49 -18.81 6.26
CA LYS A 443 77.40 -18.87 5.26
C LYS A 443 76.02 -18.73 5.89
N THR A 444 75.79 -19.30 7.07
CA THR A 444 74.50 -19.22 7.77
C THR A 444 74.28 -17.81 8.35
N LYS A 445 75.32 -17.15 8.85
CA LYS A 445 75.26 -15.73 9.26
C LYS A 445 74.92 -14.79 8.09
N GLU A 446 75.53 -14.99 6.92
CA GLU A 446 75.19 -14.24 5.70
C GLU A 446 73.76 -14.50 5.18
N ARG A 447 73.20 -15.68 5.46
CA ARG A 447 71.79 -16.00 5.16
C ARG A 447 70.85 -15.27 6.11
N LYS A 448 71.15 -15.25 7.41
CA LYS A 448 70.40 -14.51 8.43
C LYS A 448 70.31 -13.02 8.08
N GLU A 449 71.44 -12.39 7.75
CA GLU A 449 71.50 -10.96 7.43
C GLU A 449 70.67 -10.61 6.19
N ARG A 450 70.60 -11.49 5.19
CA ARG A 450 69.71 -11.32 4.02
C ARG A 450 68.24 -11.36 4.40
N LEU A 451 67.84 -12.34 5.22
CA LEU A 451 66.45 -12.48 5.68
C LEU A 451 66.01 -11.30 6.57
N GLU A 452 66.90 -10.80 7.44
CA GLU A 452 66.64 -9.62 8.27
C GLU A 452 66.43 -8.35 7.43
N ASN A 453 67.22 -8.19 6.35
CA ASN A 453 67.05 -7.08 5.40
C ASN A 453 65.70 -7.18 4.67
N GLU A 454 65.30 -8.36 4.20
CA GLU A 454 63.98 -8.58 3.60
C GLU A 454 62.84 -8.30 4.58
N LEU A 455 62.94 -8.78 5.83
CA LEU A 455 61.95 -8.50 6.87
C LEU A 455 61.79 -6.99 7.12
N SER A 456 62.89 -6.25 7.13
CA SER A 456 62.87 -4.78 7.31
C SER A 456 62.12 -4.06 6.19
N SER A 457 62.22 -4.56 4.95
CA SER A 457 61.52 -3.99 3.79
C SER A 457 60.02 -4.25 3.86
N VAL A 458 59.62 -5.49 4.16
CA VAL A 458 58.22 -5.89 4.32
C VAL A 458 57.55 -5.09 5.44
N ARG A 459 58.22 -4.91 6.59
CA ARG A 459 57.70 -4.08 7.69
C ARG A 459 57.45 -2.62 7.31
N LYS A 460 58.31 -2.03 6.47
CA LYS A 460 58.11 -0.66 5.97
C LYS A 460 56.90 -0.56 5.05
N ASP A 461 56.76 -1.50 4.12
CA ASP A 461 55.61 -1.53 3.20
C ASP A 461 54.29 -1.77 3.95
N LEU A 462 54.29 -2.68 4.93
CA LEU A 462 53.14 -2.99 5.78
C LEU A 462 52.71 -1.76 6.60
N LYS A 463 53.68 -0.99 7.15
CA LYS A 463 53.40 0.26 7.86
C LYS A 463 52.79 1.32 6.94
N ARG A 464 53.37 1.55 5.76
CA ARG A 464 52.85 2.51 4.77
C ARG A 464 51.42 2.17 4.35
N LEU A 465 51.17 0.90 4.07
CA LEU A 465 49.86 0.43 3.61
C LEU A 465 48.81 0.57 4.72
N LYS A 466 49.15 0.23 5.97
CA LYS A 466 48.28 0.43 7.15
C LYS A 466 47.88 1.90 7.34
N GLU A 467 48.83 2.82 7.20
CA GLU A 467 48.56 4.27 7.28
C GLU A 467 47.63 4.75 6.15
N GLN A 468 47.81 4.26 4.92
CA GLN A 468 46.93 4.56 3.79
C GLN A 468 45.51 4.02 3.98
N THR A 469 45.36 2.78 4.48
CA THR A 469 44.04 2.21 4.80
C THR A 469 43.33 2.97 5.92
N ALA A 470 44.06 3.45 6.94
CA ALA A 470 43.46 4.23 8.01
C ALA A 470 42.93 5.59 7.54
N PHE A 471 43.62 6.22 6.58
CA PHE A 471 43.13 7.44 5.93
C PHE A 471 41.90 7.17 5.05
N GLY A 472 41.98 6.16 4.17
CA GLY A 472 40.86 5.79 3.29
C GLY A 472 39.61 5.35 4.05
N MET A 473 39.76 4.75 5.25
CA MET A 473 38.64 4.38 6.11
C MET A 473 37.88 5.61 6.65
N ARG A 474 38.58 6.71 6.95
CA ARG A 474 37.91 7.96 7.35
C ARG A 474 37.13 8.60 6.19
N GLU A 475 37.71 8.61 4.99
CA GLU A 475 37.00 9.11 3.80
C GLU A 475 35.77 8.24 3.48
N PHE A 476 35.86 6.92 3.70
CA PHE A 476 34.74 6.00 3.56
C PHE A 476 33.61 6.32 4.55
N GLU A 477 33.95 6.51 5.85
CA GLU A 477 32.98 6.86 6.89
C GLU A 477 32.31 8.21 6.60
N GLU A 478 33.07 9.21 6.18
CA GLU A 478 32.54 10.55 5.83
C GLU A 478 31.55 10.47 4.65
N LYS A 479 31.91 9.75 3.58
CA LYS A 479 31.02 9.58 2.42
C LYS A 479 29.80 8.72 2.71
N GLN A 480 29.93 7.74 3.60
CA GLN A 480 28.83 6.91 4.05
C GLN A 480 27.81 7.74 4.85
N GLU A 481 28.28 8.64 5.72
CA GLU A 481 27.39 9.51 6.48
C GLU A 481 26.73 10.57 5.59
N GLU A 482 27.46 11.13 4.61
CA GLU A 482 26.88 12.03 3.59
C GLU A 482 25.75 11.36 2.80
N ALA A 483 25.94 10.12 2.36
CA ALA A 483 24.90 9.35 1.68
C ALA A 483 23.66 9.12 2.58
N ARG A 484 23.90 8.88 3.88
CA ARG A 484 22.84 8.68 4.87
C ARG A 484 22.05 9.95 5.15
N GLU A 485 22.72 11.09 5.31
CA GLU A 485 22.08 12.40 5.47
C GLU A 485 21.21 12.72 4.24
N MET A 486 21.74 12.52 3.03
CA MET A 486 20.97 12.73 1.81
C MET A 486 19.74 11.82 1.74
N GLN A 487 19.84 10.54 2.15
CA GLN A 487 18.68 9.64 2.22
C GLN A 487 17.60 10.15 3.20
N LEU A 488 17.98 10.71 4.35
CA LEU A 488 17.03 11.29 5.29
C LEU A 488 16.34 12.51 4.68
N THR A 489 17.08 13.41 4.02
CA THR A 489 16.48 14.58 3.35
C THR A 489 15.50 14.18 2.22
N VAL A 490 15.82 13.13 1.45
CA VAL A 490 14.93 12.58 0.43
C VAL A 490 13.63 12.04 1.06
N ASN A 491 13.72 11.36 2.21
CA ASN A 491 12.56 10.86 2.91
C ASN A 491 11.66 12.00 3.43
N ASP A 492 12.26 13.05 4.01
CA ASP A 492 11.54 14.23 4.50
C ASP A 492 10.80 14.95 3.36
N PHE A 493 11.49 15.19 2.24
CA PHE A 493 10.85 15.81 1.07
C PHE A 493 9.75 14.94 0.46
N ASN A 494 9.90 13.61 0.45
CA ASN A 494 8.86 12.69 0.00
C ASN A 494 7.62 12.73 0.92
N GLN A 495 7.83 12.86 2.24
CA GLN A 495 6.74 13.02 3.19
C GLN A 495 6.01 14.37 3.00
N GLU A 496 6.75 15.46 2.79
CA GLU A 496 6.14 16.75 2.43
C GLU A 496 5.38 16.70 1.11
N LEU A 497 5.91 15.99 0.11
CA LEU A 497 5.26 15.80 -1.18
C LEU A 497 3.96 14.99 -1.04
N PHE A 498 3.94 13.96 -0.20
CA PHE A 498 2.73 13.21 0.12
C PHE A 498 1.66 14.11 0.76
N ASN A 499 2.04 14.90 1.77
CA ASN A 499 1.15 15.83 2.45
C ASN A 499 0.58 16.91 1.50
N ALA A 500 1.42 17.48 0.64
CA ALA A 500 1.00 18.46 -0.35
C ALA A 500 0.02 17.87 -1.38
N ASN A 501 0.24 16.64 -1.83
CA ASN A 501 -0.69 15.93 -2.72
C ASN A 501 -2.03 15.64 -2.03
N GLY A 502 -2.02 15.23 -0.76
CA GLY A 502 -3.25 15.03 0.04
C GLY A 502 -4.07 16.31 0.17
N GLN A 503 -3.41 17.46 0.41
CA GLN A 503 -4.08 18.76 0.46
C GLN A 503 -4.68 19.16 -0.90
N ILE A 504 -3.99 18.90 -2.02
CA ILE A 504 -4.54 19.15 -3.35
C ILE A 504 -5.76 18.29 -3.62
N ALA A 505 -5.76 17.01 -3.23
CA ALA A 505 -6.91 16.12 -3.39
C ALA A 505 -8.15 16.68 -2.66
N SER A 506 -7.99 17.05 -1.39
CA SER A 506 -9.07 17.68 -0.61
C SER A 506 -9.55 19.01 -1.20
N LEU A 507 -8.63 19.87 -1.66
CA LEU A 507 -8.99 21.13 -2.32
C LEU A 507 -9.73 20.91 -3.64
N ARG A 508 -9.40 19.84 -4.39
CA ARG A 508 -10.10 19.47 -5.63
C ARG A 508 -11.50 18.96 -5.35
N GLU A 509 -11.68 18.12 -4.34
CA GLU A 509 -13.01 17.67 -3.91
C GLU A 509 -13.89 18.86 -3.48
N ASN A 510 -13.34 19.78 -2.68
CA ASN A 510 -14.04 21.02 -2.31
C ASN A 510 -14.37 21.88 -3.52
N LEU A 511 -13.45 22.02 -4.48
CA LEU A 511 -13.67 22.74 -5.73
C LEU A 511 -14.81 22.11 -6.55
N GLU A 512 -14.81 20.79 -6.72
CA GLU A 512 -15.88 20.07 -7.41
C GLU A 512 -17.22 20.21 -6.68
N MET A 513 -17.22 20.14 -5.35
CA MET A 513 -18.40 20.39 -4.54
C MET A 513 -18.96 21.79 -4.80
N TYR A 514 -18.16 22.85 -4.70
CA TYR A 514 -18.64 24.22 -4.93
C TYR A 514 -19.06 24.46 -6.40
N ILE A 515 -18.35 23.89 -7.37
CA ILE A 515 -18.75 23.92 -8.78
C ILE A 515 -20.08 23.19 -8.98
N SER A 516 -20.30 22.04 -8.33
CA SER A 516 -21.55 21.29 -8.41
C SER A 516 -22.72 22.05 -7.78
N LEU A 517 -22.49 22.76 -6.67
CA LEU A 517 -23.51 23.60 -6.01
C LEU A 517 -23.88 24.79 -6.90
N LYS A 518 -22.89 25.43 -7.53
CA LYS A 518 -23.10 26.50 -8.52
C LYS A 518 -23.87 25.99 -9.74
N ASN A 519 -23.46 24.86 -10.32
CA ASN A 519 -24.08 24.32 -11.54
C ASN A 519 -25.51 23.82 -11.32
N ARG A 520 -25.84 23.35 -10.11
CA ARG A 520 -27.20 22.99 -9.72
C ARG A 520 -28.08 24.20 -9.38
N PHE A 521 -27.51 25.42 -9.37
CA PHE A 521 -28.18 26.64 -8.91
C PHE A 521 -28.86 26.43 -7.56
N ASP A 522 -28.11 25.84 -6.62
CA ASP A 522 -28.59 25.60 -5.27
C ASP A 522 -28.68 26.92 -4.48
N GLY A 523 -29.74 27.09 -3.68
CA GLY A 523 -30.06 28.37 -3.03
C GLY A 523 -30.90 29.38 -3.85
N TYR A 524 -31.12 29.15 -5.15
CA TYR A 524 -32.06 29.94 -5.96
C TYR A 524 -33.51 29.43 -5.83
N LYS A 525 -34.50 30.33 -5.94
CA LYS A 525 -35.92 29.95 -6.08
C LYS A 525 -36.14 28.98 -7.25
N ASP A 526 -37.06 28.04 -7.08
CA ASP A 526 -37.28 26.93 -8.02
C ASP A 526 -37.61 27.41 -9.44
N SER A 527 -38.39 28.49 -9.59
CA SER A 527 -38.69 29.13 -10.88
C SER A 527 -37.44 29.67 -11.60
N VAL A 528 -36.53 30.30 -10.84
CA VAL A 528 -35.28 30.89 -11.35
C VAL A 528 -34.30 29.80 -11.73
N ARG A 529 -34.16 28.78 -10.87
CA ARG A 529 -33.33 27.58 -11.12
C ARG A 529 -33.74 26.87 -12.41
N ARG A 530 -35.04 26.62 -12.61
CA ARG A 530 -35.55 25.99 -13.84
C ARG A 530 -35.22 26.81 -15.08
N LEU A 531 -35.44 28.12 -15.03
CA LEU A 531 -35.16 29.01 -16.17
C LEU A 531 -33.65 29.04 -16.52
N LEU A 532 -32.77 29.17 -15.52
CA LEU A 532 -31.32 29.17 -15.72
C LEU A 532 -30.81 27.81 -16.19
N SER A 533 -31.38 26.70 -15.71
CA SER A 533 -31.04 25.35 -16.18
C SER A 533 -31.44 25.13 -17.63
N ILE A 534 -32.65 25.56 -18.01
CA ILE A 534 -33.14 25.51 -19.39
C ILE A 534 -32.31 26.40 -20.31
N SER A 535 -31.81 27.53 -19.83
CA SER A 535 -30.97 28.42 -20.64
C SER A 535 -29.63 27.81 -21.05
N LYS A 536 -29.14 26.81 -20.31
CA LYS A 536 -27.94 26.04 -20.66
C LYS A 536 -28.21 24.98 -21.73
N THR A 537 -29.44 24.47 -21.83
CA THR A 537 -29.81 23.40 -22.77
C THR A 537 -30.52 23.92 -24.02
N ASN A 538 -31.22 25.06 -23.94
CA ASN A 538 -31.94 25.68 -25.03
C ASN A 538 -31.29 27.02 -25.45
N PRO A 539 -30.62 27.07 -26.63
CA PRO A 539 -29.93 28.26 -27.11
C PRO A 539 -30.83 29.48 -27.32
N ASP A 540 -32.10 29.27 -27.69
CA ASP A 540 -33.05 30.37 -27.94
C ASP A 540 -33.39 31.08 -26.64
N VAL A 541 -33.64 30.34 -25.55
CA VAL A 541 -33.89 30.91 -24.22
C VAL A 541 -32.61 31.56 -23.66
N GLY A 542 -31.45 30.92 -23.86
CA GLY A 542 -30.16 31.44 -23.42
C GLY A 542 -29.75 32.77 -24.05
N ARG A 543 -30.16 33.05 -25.29
CA ARG A 543 -29.85 34.31 -25.98
C ARG A 543 -30.54 35.53 -25.35
N HIS A 544 -31.72 35.33 -24.75
CA HIS A 544 -32.53 36.39 -24.18
C HIS A 544 -32.18 36.72 -22.71
N LEU A 545 -31.26 36.00 -22.08
CA LEU A 545 -30.83 36.25 -20.69
C LEU A 545 -29.31 36.38 -20.57
N ARG A 546 -28.86 37.09 -19.54
CA ARG A 546 -27.43 37.28 -19.21
C ARG A 546 -26.98 36.56 -17.93
N GLY A 547 -27.92 36.00 -17.16
CA GLY A 547 -27.67 35.30 -15.91
C GLY A 547 -28.46 35.90 -14.75
N ALA A 548 -28.29 35.36 -13.54
CA ALA A 548 -28.82 35.99 -12.34
C ALA A 548 -27.90 37.14 -11.87
N LEU A 549 -28.45 38.08 -11.11
CA LEU A 549 -27.68 39.20 -10.57
C LEU A 549 -26.49 38.74 -9.71
N ALA A 550 -26.66 37.66 -8.94
CA ALA A 550 -25.59 37.06 -8.14
C ALA A 550 -24.43 36.48 -8.96
N ASP A 551 -24.62 36.15 -10.24
CA ASP A 551 -23.55 35.65 -11.13
C ASP A 551 -22.74 36.80 -11.76
N VAL A 552 -23.22 38.04 -11.67
CA VAL A 552 -22.69 39.22 -12.38
C VAL A 552 -21.91 40.15 -11.44
N VAL A 553 -22.03 39.93 -10.14
CA VAL A 553 -21.59 40.85 -9.10
C VAL A 553 -20.63 40.15 -8.14
N SER A 554 -19.54 40.81 -7.76
CA SER A 554 -18.60 40.34 -6.73
C SER A 554 -18.25 41.45 -5.73
N THR A 555 -17.79 41.09 -4.53
CA THR A 555 -17.45 42.03 -3.45
C THR A 555 -16.38 41.42 -2.54
N GLU A 556 -15.70 42.24 -1.73
CA GLU A 556 -14.78 41.75 -0.70
C GLU A 556 -15.54 41.00 0.41
N GLN A 557 -14.89 39.98 1.02
CA GLN A 557 -15.49 39.10 2.03
C GLN A 557 -16.16 39.84 3.19
N LYS A 558 -15.50 40.90 3.70
CA LYS A 558 -16.04 41.70 4.82
C LYS A 558 -17.37 42.38 4.51
N TYR A 559 -17.74 42.55 3.24
CA TYR A 559 -18.97 43.21 2.81
C TYR A 559 -20.00 42.25 2.23
N GLU A 560 -19.72 40.96 2.05
CA GLU A 560 -20.63 39.97 1.44
C GLU A 560 -22.03 40.01 2.09
N THR A 561 -22.10 39.90 3.41
CA THR A 561 -23.37 39.93 4.16
C THR A 561 -24.12 41.25 3.98
N ALA A 562 -23.40 42.38 4.04
CA ALA A 562 -23.98 43.70 3.86
C ALA A 562 -24.51 43.92 2.44
N ILE A 563 -23.76 43.50 1.42
CA ILE A 563 -24.15 43.65 0.02
C ILE A 563 -25.28 42.70 -0.36
N GLU A 564 -25.26 41.45 0.09
CA GLU A 564 -26.39 40.52 -0.10
C GLU A 564 -27.67 41.08 0.52
N THR A 565 -27.56 41.68 1.71
CA THR A 565 -28.70 42.29 2.40
C THR A 565 -29.13 43.60 1.72
N ALA A 566 -28.18 44.35 1.14
CA ALA A 566 -28.46 45.54 0.36
C ALA A 566 -29.30 45.22 -0.90
N PHE A 567 -28.95 44.15 -1.63
CA PHE A 567 -29.74 43.64 -2.76
C PHE A 567 -31.01 42.88 -2.33
N GLY A 568 -30.97 42.20 -1.19
CA GLY A 568 -32.06 41.38 -0.66
C GLY A 568 -32.52 40.31 -1.67
N GLY A 569 -33.84 40.18 -1.84
CA GLY A 569 -34.43 39.25 -2.81
C GLY A 569 -34.05 39.51 -4.27
N ALA A 570 -33.48 40.68 -4.58
CA ALA A 570 -33.07 41.01 -5.95
C ALA A 570 -31.82 40.25 -6.42
N MET A 571 -31.05 39.65 -5.51
CA MET A 571 -29.90 38.79 -5.86
C MET A 571 -30.27 37.63 -6.78
N GLN A 572 -31.52 37.18 -6.70
CA GLN A 572 -32.05 36.07 -7.49
C GLN A 572 -32.77 36.52 -8.77
N ASN A 573 -32.81 37.83 -9.05
CA ASN A 573 -33.46 38.35 -10.25
C ASN A 573 -32.59 38.10 -11.49
N VAL A 574 -33.23 37.89 -12.64
CA VAL A 574 -32.56 37.55 -13.90
C VAL A 574 -32.31 38.80 -14.73
N VAL A 575 -31.08 39.01 -15.17
CA VAL A 575 -30.68 40.16 -15.99
C VAL A 575 -30.94 39.86 -17.47
N THR A 576 -31.56 40.80 -18.17
CA THR A 576 -31.91 40.68 -19.60
C THR A 576 -31.37 41.88 -20.38
N PRO A 577 -31.00 41.74 -21.67
CA PRO A 577 -30.48 42.87 -22.44
C PRO A 577 -31.52 43.98 -22.64
N THR A 578 -32.73 43.61 -23.07
CA THR A 578 -33.82 44.55 -23.40
C THR A 578 -35.16 44.14 -22.78
N ALA A 579 -36.12 45.06 -22.76
CA ALA A 579 -37.48 44.77 -22.29
C ALA A 579 -38.21 43.75 -23.18
N ASP A 580 -37.89 43.69 -24.47
CA ASP A 580 -38.45 42.70 -25.41
C ASP A 580 -37.95 41.29 -25.09
N ASP A 581 -36.67 41.15 -24.71
CA ASP A 581 -36.11 39.88 -24.25
C ASP A 581 -36.79 39.40 -22.96
N ALA A 582 -37.02 40.31 -22.01
CA ALA A 582 -37.77 40.00 -20.79
C ALA A 582 -39.23 39.58 -21.10
N LYS A 583 -39.89 40.25 -22.05
CA LYS A 583 -41.25 39.91 -22.48
C LYS A 583 -41.30 38.51 -23.11
N TYR A 584 -40.34 38.18 -23.96
CA TYR A 584 -40.21 36.85 -24.55
C TYR A 584 -40.10 35.77 -23.46
N LEU A 585 -39.24 35.98 -22.47
CA LEU A 585 -39.05 35.04 -21.36
C LEU A 585 -40.29 34.93 -20.45
N ILE A 586 -41.03 36.02 -20.25
CA ILE A 586 -42.31 35.99 -19.52
C ILE A 586 -43.37 35.18 -20.28
N GLU A 587 -43.47 35.34 -21.60
CA GLU A 587 -44.38 34.53 -22.41
C GLU A 587 -43.98 33.06 -22.40
N TYR A 588 -42.68 32.77 -22.46
CA TYR A 588 -42.14 31.42 -22.34
C TYR A 588 -42.52 30.77 -21.00
N LEU A 589 -42.33 31.47 -19.87
CA LEU A 589 -42.71 30.98 -18.54
C LEU A 589 -44.23 30.78 -18.41
N LYS A 590 -45.05 31.65 -19.01
CA LYS A 590 -46.52 31.50 -19.01
C LYS A 590 -46.98 30.27 -19.80
N ARG A 591 -46.35 29.99 -20.96
CA ARG A 591 -46.66 28.81 -21.79
C ARG A 591 -46.25 27.50 -21.12
N THR A 592 -45.16 27.52 -20.35
CA THR A 592 -44.56 26.32 -19.74
C THR A 592 -44.95 26.10 -18.28
N GLY A 593 -45.71 27.02 -17.67
CA GLY A 593 -46.00 26.97 -16.23
C GLY A 593 -44.77 27.14 -15.34
N GLY A 594 -43.73 27.83 -15.83
CA GLY A 594 -42.40 27.89 -15.21
C GLY A 594 -42.28 28.74 -13.94
N GLY A 595 -43.39 29.22 -13.38
CA GLY A 595 -43.43 30.01 -12.15
C GLY A 595 -43.15 31.50 -12.32
N ILE A 596 -42.96 32.20 -11.20
CA ILE A 596 -42.76 33.66 -11.14
C ILE A 596 -41.26 33.96 -11.08
N VAL A 597 -40.78 34.79 -12.03
CA VAL A 597 -39.40 35.30 -12.10
C VAL A 597 -39.44 36.80 -12.35
N THR A 598 -38.57 37.54 -11.65
CA THR A 598 -38.40 38.98 -11.85
C THR A 598 -37.22 39.23 -12.77
N PHE A 599 -37.43 40.01 -13.82
CA PHE A 599 -36.42 40.34 -14.82
C PHE A 599 -35.93 41.79 -14.67
N LEU A 600 -34.64 42.00 -14.94
CA LEU A 600 -33.97 43.31 -14.89
C LEU A 600 -33.44 43.66 -16.30
N PRO A 601 -34.21 44.40 -17.12
CA PRO A 601 -33.76 44.82 -18.45
C PRO A 601 -32.74 45.96 -18.37
N VAL A 602 -31.50 45.71 -18.79
CA VAL A 602 -30.39 46.68 -18.69
C VAL A 602 -30.70 47.97 -19.44
N ALA A 603 -31.26 47.87 -20.65
CA ALA A 603 -31.58 49.03 -21.49
C ALA A 603 -32.71 49.92 -20.95
N SER A 604 -33.59 49.39 -20.09
CA SER A 604 -34.79 50.10 -19.62
C SER A 604 -34.66 50.63 -18.18
N MET A 605 -33.68 50.12 -17.42
CA MET A 605 -33.40 50.56 -16.07
C MET A 605 -32.69 51.92 -16.09
N ARG A 606 -33.15 52.85 -15.25
CA ARG A 606 -32.51 54.17 -15.07
C ARG A 606 -31.61 54.15 -13.84
N PRO A 607 -30.35 54.60 -13.93
CA PRO A 607 -29.47 54.67 -12.77
C PRO A 607 -30.03 55.66 -11.75
N ARG A 608 -29.84 55.37 -10.46
CA ARG A 608 -30.23 56.26 -9.37
C ARG A 608 -28.94 56.89 -8.81
N PRO A 609 -28.67 58.18 -9.10
CA PRO A 609 -27.44 58.82 -8.66
C PRO A 609 -27.44 59.01 -7.13
N ASP A 610 -26.24 59.07 -6.55
CA ASP A 610 -26.05 59.32 -5.13
C ASP A 610 -26.57 60.70 -4.74
N SER A 611 -27.23 60.79 -3.57
CA SER A 611 -27.63 62.08 -3.01
C SER A 611 -26.41 62.86 -2.49
N ARG A 612 -26.55 64.19 -2.36
CA ARG A 612 -25.47 65.00 -1.77
C ARG A 612 -25.28 64.68 -0.28
N GLU A 613 -26.35 64.25 0.35
CA GLU A 613 -26.48 63.93 1.77
C GLU A 613 -25.81 62.59 2.11
N ILE A 614 -25.93 61.56 1.27
CA ILE A 614 -25.23 60.28 1.51
C ILE A 614 -23.70 60.42 1.37
N ARG A 615 -23.23 61.32 0.48
CA ARG A 615 -21.80 61.61 0.37
C ARG A 615 -21.24 62.35 1.58
N ARG A 616 -22.04 63.19 2.23
CA ARG A 616 -21.66 63.80 3.52
C ARG A 616 -21.64 62.78 4.66
N ALA A 617 -22.54 61.79 4.60
CA ALA A 617 -22.61 60.73 5.59
C ALA A 617 -21.39 59.77 5.58
N LEU A 618 -20.57 59.78 4.51
CA LEU A 618 -19.29 59.04 4.46
C LEU A 618 -18.26 59.56 5.47
N GLU A 619 -18.33 60.84 5.86
CA GLU A 619 -17.42 61.45 6.83
C GLU A 619 -17.83 61.15 8.29
N GLU A 620 -18.98 60.49 8.49
CA GLU A 620 -19.49 60.14 9.82
C GLU A 620 -18.83 58.88 10.38
N ARG A 621 -18.70 58.84 11.70
CA ARG A 621 -18.10 57.71 12.41
C ARG A 621 -18.94 56.44 12.19
N GLY A 622 -18.30 55.39 11.65
CA GLY A 622 -18.90 54.09 11.38
C GLY A 622 -19.36 53.88 9.93
N ALA A 623 -19.29 54.89 9.05
CA ALA A 623 -19.54 54.72 7.62
C ALA A 623 -18.36 54.01 6.94
N MET A 624 -18.63 52.89 6.26
CA MET A 624 -17.61 52.07 5.59
C MET A 624 -17.46 52.43 4.11
N GLY A 625 -18.53 52.84 3.45
CA GLY A 625 -18.54 53.18 2.03
C GLY A 625 -19.93 53.13 1.39
N LEU A 626 -20.06 53.61 0.16
CA LEU A 626 -21.28 53.46 -0.63
C LEU A 626 -21.37 52.03 -1.17
N ALA A 627 -22.56 51.42 -1.11
CA ALA A 627 -22.73 50.04 -1.57
C ALA A 627 -22.38 49.85 -3.06
N THR A 628 -22.55 50.89 -3.89
CA THR A 628 -22.16 50.91 -5.31
C THR A 628 -20.65 50.90 -5.56
N GLU A 629 -19.84 51.39 -4.61
CA GLU A 629 -18.38 51.45 -4.70
C GLU A 629 -17.71 50.22 -4.09
N LEU A 630 -18.41 49.55 -3.19
CA LEU A 630 -17.94 48.33 -2.50
C LEU A 630 -18.15 47.06 -3.32
N VAL A 631 -18.69 47.18 -4.53
CA VAL A 631 -19.12 46.07 -5.38
C VAL A 631 -18.45 46.17 -6.75
N GLN A 632 -17.92 45.06 -7.24
CA GLN A 632 -17.29 44.91 -8.56
C GLN A 632 -18.28 44.33 -9.58
N TYR A 633 -18.37 44.95 -10.74
CA TYR A 633 -19.25 44.56 -11.85
C TYR A 633 -18.76 45.18 -13.18
N ASP A 634 -19.20 44.62 -14.31
CA ASP A 634 -18.93 45.16 -15.65
C ASP A 634 -19.77 46.44 -15.90
N GLU A 635 -19.17 47.46 -16.52
CA GLU A 635 -19.81 48.75 -16.83
C GLU A 635 -21.14 48.60 -17.58
N TYR A 636 -21.29 47.53 -18.37
CA TYR A 636 -22.56 47.17 -19.01
C TYR A 636 -23.74 47.09 -18.02
N TYR A 637 -23.51 46.66 -16.77
CA TYR A 637 -24.54 46.51 -15.75
C TYR A 637 -24.73 47.75 -14.87
N TYR A 638 -24.03 48.85 -15.13
CA TYR A 638 -24.09 50.08 -14.32
C TYR A 638 -25.51 50.54 -14.01
N ASN A 639 -26.39 50.58 -15.01
CA ASN A 639 -27.78 51.00 -14.83
C ASN A 639 -28.55 50.13 -13.83
N VAL A 640 -28.27 48.82 -13.78
CA VAL A 640 -28.93 47.86 -12.89
C VAL A 640 -28.37 48.00 -11.48
N ILE A 641 -27.05 48.03 -11.33
CA ILE A 641 -26.39 48.12 -10.02
C ILE A 641 -26.65 49.48 -9.36
N SER A 642 -26.50 50.58 -10.10
CA SER A 642 -26.81 51.92 -9.61
C SER A 642 -28.29 52.09 -9.24
N ASN A 643 -29.22 51.43 -9.93
CA ASN A 643 -30.64 51.50 -9.57
C ASN A 643 -30.94 50.76 -8.25
N LEU A 644 -30.35 49.58 -8.05
CA LEU A 644 -30.63 48.71 -6.90
C LEU A 644 -29.87 49.11 -5.64
N LEU A 645 -28.59 49.48 -5.77
CA LEU A 645 -27.72 49.88 -4.66
C LEU A 645 -27.59 51.39 -4.50
N GLY A 646 -28.06 52.18 -5.46
CA GLY A 646 -27.98 53.64 -5.40
C GLY A 646 -28.65 54.18 -4.14
N ASN A 647 -28.00 55.17 -3.52
CA ASN A 647 -28.45 55.75 -2.25
C ASN A 647 -28.51 54.73 -1.09
N THR A 648 -27.56 53.78 -1.05
CA THR A 648 -27.35 52.82 0.05
C THR A 648 -25.95 52.98 0.64
N LEU A 649 -25.87 53.18 1.96
CA LEU A 649 -24.63 53.32 2.72
C LEU A 649 -24.34 52.03 3.50
N VAL A 650 -23.10 51.55 3.48
CA VAL A 650 -22.65 50.45 4.35
C VAL A 650 -22.02 51.03 5.62
N CYS A 651 -22.41 50.49 6.77
CA CYS A 651 -22.01 50.94 8.10
C CYS A 651 -21.45 49.76 8.90
N ASP A 652 -20.62 50.01 9.91
CA ASP A 652 -20.02 48.98 10.74
C ASP A 652 -21.04 48.23 11.62
N ASN A 653 -21.89 48.96 12.36
CA ASN A 653 -22.85 48.40 13.32
C ASN A 653 -24.17 49.18 13.37
N ILE A 654 -25.19 48.58 14.01
CA ILE A 654 -26.54 49.15 14.06
C ILE A 654 -26.64 50.45 14.87
N ALA A 655 -25.79 50.64 15.87
CA ALA A 655 -25.79 51.85 16.71
C ALA A 655 -25.31 53.08 15.91
N ASN A 656 -24.23 52.92 15.13
CA ASN A 656 -23.73 53.95 14.23
C ASN A 656 -24.71 54.18 13.07
N ALA A 657 -25.27 53.11 12.49
CA ALA A 657 -26.28 53.21 11.44
C ALA A 657 -27.50 54.02 11.89
N THR A 658 -27.98 53.80 13.13
CA THR A 658 -29.13 54.54 13.68
C THR A 658 -28.79 56.01 13.94
N THR A 659 -27.57 56.31 14.39
CA THR A 659 -27.09 57.68 14.61
C THR A 659 -27.04 58.46 13.29
N ILE A 660 -26.46 57.86 12.25
CA ILE A 660 -26.37 58.44 10.91
C ILE A 660 -27.78 58.62 10.32
N ALA A 661 -28.63 57.60 10.42
CA ALA A 661 -30.01 57.65 9.92
C ALA A 661 -30.81 58.82 10.56
N LYS A 662 -30.73 59.01 11.88
CA LYS A 662 -31.38 60.12 12.59
C LYS A 662 -30.82 61.49 12.19
N LYS A 663 -29.50 61.63 12.08
CA LYS A 663 -28.83 62.89 11.74
C LYS A 663 -29.21 63.40 10.35
N TYR A 664 -29.41 62.47 9.40
CA TYR A 664 -29.78 62.77 8.01
C TYR A 664 -31.26 62.49 7.70
N GLY A 665 -32.11 62.31 8.71
CA GLY A 665 -33.57 62.19 8.55
C GLY A 665 -34.04 61.00 7.70
N ASN A 666 -33.33 59.86 7.76
CA ASN A 666 -33.62 58.64 6.99
C ASN A 666 -33.68 58.84 5.46
N MET A 667 -32.92 59.78 4.90
CA MET A 667 -32.93 60.10 3.47
C MET A 667 -32.35 58.99 2.55
N PHE A 668 -31.58 58.06 3.10
CA PHE A 668 -30.94 56.97 2.37
C PHE A 668 -30.95 55.67 3.17
N LYS A 669 -30.83 54.54 2.47
CA LYS A 669 -30.82 53.21 3.09
C LYS A 669 -29.45 53.00 3.73
N ILE A 670 -29.41 52.42 4.94
CA ILE A 670 -28.15 52.05 5.60
C ILE A 670 -28.17 50.55 5.89
N VAL A 671 -27.07 49.86 5.59
CA VAL A 671 -26.90 48.43 5.86
C VAL A 671 -25.65 48.21 6.70
N THR A 672 -25.74 47.43 7.77
CA THR A 672 -24.58 47.12 8.62
C THR A 672 -23.78 45.95 8.07
N LEU A 673 -22.54 45.75 8.55
CA LEU A 673 -21.72 44.58 8.19
C LEU A 673 -22.40 43.25 8.57
N ASP A 674 -23.16 43.25 9.67
CA ASP A 674 -23.92 42.09 10.15
C ASP A 674 -25.22 41.84 9.36
N GLY A 675 -25.57 42.73 8.42
CA GLY A 675 -26.77 42.59 7.58
C GLY A 675 -28.04 43.16 8.19
N ASP A 676 -27.93 44.09 9.14
CA ASP A 676 -29.09 44.86 9.59
C ASP A 676 -29.39 46.00 8.62
N VAL A 677 -30.66 46.26 8.36
CA VAL A 677 -31.11 47.31 7.42
C VAL A 677 -31.87 48.39 8.16
N VAL A 678 -31.49 49.64 7.93
CA VAL A 678 -32.28 50.83 8.22
C VAL A 678 -32.80 51.38 6.90
N ALA A 679 -34.11 51.25 6.66
CA ALA A 679 -34.74 51.72 5.43
C ALA A 679 -35.05 53.22 5.48
N THR A 680 -35.27 53.83 4.31
CA THR A 680 -35.64 55.26 4.19
C THR A 680 -37.00 55.59 4.79
N SER A 681 -37.87 54.59 4.96
CA SER A 681 -39.15 54.70 5.66
C SER A 681 -39.01 54.75 7.20
N GLY A 682 -37.80 54.54 7.73
CA GLY A 682 -37.55 54.39 9.16
C GLY A 682 -37.81 52.99 9.72
N SER A 683 -38.20 52.02 8.88
CA SER A 683 -38.28 50.62 9.29
C SER A 683 -36.89 50.01 9.44
N MET A 684 -36.69 49.23 10.50
CA MET A 684 -35.45 48.50 10.76
C MET A 684 -35.68 47.00 10.65
N THR A 685 -34.72 46.28 10.09
CA THR A 685 -34.77 44.82 9.93
C THR A 685 -33.44 44.24 10.41
N GLY A 686 -33.48 43.30 11.35
CA GLY A 686 -32.31 42.64 11.92
C GLY A 686 -32.71 41.32 12.60
N GLY A 687 -31.76 40.39 12.73
CA GLY A 687 -31.98 39.06 13.31
C GLY A 687 -30.87 38.06 12.97
N SER A 688 -30.86 36.90 13.62
CA SER A 688 -29.91 35.82 13.31
C SER A 688 -30.32 35.07 12.04
N ARG A 689 -29.54 35.22 10.95
CA ARG A 689 -29.73 34.38 9.75
C ARG A 689 -29.33 32.95 10.11
N GLY A 690 -30.23 31.99 9.88
CA GLY A 690 -29.89 30.57 9.98
C GLY A 690 -28.75 30.24 9.01
N ARG A 691 -27.72 29.55 9.49
CA ARG A 691 -26.51 29.12 8.74
C ARG A 691 -26.79 28.37 7.42
N ASN A 692 -28.05 27.97 7.17
CA ASN A 692 -28.49 27.21 5.99
C ASN A 692 -29.09 28.05 4.85
N THR A 693 -29.11 29.38 4.89
CA THR A 693 -29.36 30.17 3.67
C THR A 693 -28.05 30.34 2.93
N ALA A 694 -27.84 29.53 1.89
CA ALA A 694 -26.64 29.56 1.04
C ALA A 694 -26.35 30.99 0.58
N SER A 695 -25.24 31.57 1.04
CA SER A 695 -24.73 32.84 0.55
C SER A 695 -24.34 32.64 -0.91
N LEU A 696 -25.09 33.27 -1.82
CA LEU A 696 -24.94 33.07 -3.27
C LEU A 696 -23.62 33.66 -3.77
N LEU A 697 -23.10 34.70 -3.12
CA LEU A 697 -21.82 35.33 -3.46
C LEU A 697 -20.60 34.53 -2.95
N ALA A 698 -20.73 33.83 -1.82
CA ALA A 698 -19.62 33.10 -1.21
C ALA A 698 -19.11 31.93 -2.06
N HIS A 699 -19.94 31.36 -2.93
CA HIS A 699 -19.56 30.22 -3.77
C HIS A 699 -18.50 30.60 -4.83
N GLU A 700 -18.62 31.77 -5.47
CA GLU A 700 -17.68 32.23 -6.51
C GLU A 700 -16.27 32.44 -5.94
N ARG A 701 -16.19 33.12 -4.79
CA ARG A 701 -14.92 33.36 -4.09
C ARG A 701 -14.27 32.04 -3.65
N LYS A 702 -15.02 31.13 -3.04
CA LYS A 702 -14.48 29.83 -2.59
C LYS A 702 -13.96 28.98 -3.74
N ILE A 703 -14.63 29.01 -4.90
CA ILE A 703 -14.14 28.37 -6.13
C ILE A 703 -12.79 28.97 -6.53
N GLN A 704 -12.66 30.30 -6.52
CA GLN A 704 -11.43 30.98 -6.89
C GLN A 704 -10.30 30.74 -5.88
N GLU A 705 -10.58 30.80 -4.57
CA GLU A 705 -9.63 30.50 -3.49
C GLU A 705 -9.11 29.06 -3.57
N CYS A 706 -9.99 28.09 -3.87
CA CYS A 706 -9.58 26.71 -4.08
C CYS A 706 -8.66 26.59 -5.31
N LYS A 707 -8.97 27.26 -6.43
CA LYS A 707 -8.12 27.26 -7.63
C LYS A 707 -6.75 27.85 -7.38
N ASP A 708 -6.70 29.02 -6.72
CA ASP A 708 -5.44 29.71 -6.42
C ASP A 708 -4.58 28.91 -5.43
N SER A 709 -5.21 28.30 -4.43
CA SER A 709 -4.55 27.41 -3.46
C SER A 709 -3.99 26.15 -4.12
N ILE A 710 -4.75 25.53 -5.05
CA ILE A 710 -4.28 24.39 -5.84
C ILE A 710 -3.07 24.80 -6.68
N ALA A 711 -3.12 25.93 -7.38
CA ALA A 711 -2.01 26.42 -8.21
C ALA A 711 -0.74 26.70 -7.37
N ALA A 712 -0.90 27.32 -6.21
CA ALA A 712 0.21 27.58 -5.29
C ALA A 712 0.85 26.27 -4.79
N LYS A 713 0.04 25.28 -4.41
CA LYS A 713 0.51 23.97 -3.94
C LYS A 713 1.13 23.14 -5.07
N GLN A 714 0.62 23.22 -6.29
CA GLN A 714 1.24 22.59 -7.47
C GLN A 714 2.65 23.14 -7.71
N LYS A 715 2.84 24.46 -7.63
CA LYS A 715 4.16 25.09 -7.73
C LYS A 715 5.11 24.67 -6.59
N TYR A 716 4.56 24.44 -5.39
CA TYR A 716 5.33 23.90 -4.26
C TYR A 716 5.78 22.46 -4.53
N ILE A 717 4.90 21.61 -5.06
CA ILE A 717 5.23 20.23 -5.44
C ILE A 717 6.30 20.19 -6.53
N GLU A 718 6.27 21.08 -7.53
CA GLU A 718 7.34 21.16 -8.53
C GLU A 718 8.70 21.48 -7.91
N LYS A 719 8.74 22.38 -6.91
CA LYS A 719 9.97 22.67 -6.16
C LYS A 719 10.45 21.45 -5.36
N LEU A 720 9.55 20.76 -4.67
CA LEU A 720 9.87 19.56 -3.89
C LEU A 720 10.39 18.43 -4.80
N LYS A 721 9.74 18.19 -5.95
CA LYS A 721 10.21 17.19 -6.93
C LYS A 721 11.61 17.49 -7.43
N LYS A 722 11.93 18.77 -7.65
CA LYS A 722 13.28 19.19 -8.03
C LYS A 722 14.28 18.96 -6.90
N ALA A 723 13.93 19.34 -5.67
CA ALA A 723 14.79 19.10 -4.51
C ALA A 723 15.05 17.61 -4.26
N ILE A 724 14.03 16.76 -4.42
CA ILE A 724 14.16 15.29 -4.34
C ILE A 724 15.15 14.80 -5.40
N ALA A 725 14.98 15.21 -6.66
CA ALA A 725 15.88 14.79 -7.74
C ALA A 725 17.33 15.26 -7.52
N ASP A 726 17.53 16.48 -7.03
CA ASP A 726 18.86 17.02 -6.73
C ASP A 726 19.51 16.24 -5.56
N SER A 727 18.76 15.94 -4.49
CA SER A 727 19.23 15.15 -3.34
C SER A 727 19.45 13.67 -3.67
N GLU A 728 18.60 13.06 -4.48
CA GLU A 728 18.77 11.67 -4.97
C GLU A 728 20.04 11.55 -5.80
N LYS A 729 20.33 12.53 -6.66
CA LYS A 729 21.56 12.56 -7.44
C LYS A 729 22.80 12.68 -6.54
N ALA A 730 22.77 13.57 -5.55
CA ALA A 730 23.86 13.70 -4.58
C ALA A 730 24.08 12.41 -3.78
N ARG A 731 22.99 11.72 -3.41
CA ARG A 731 23.03 10.41 -2.75
C ARG A 731 23.67 9.34 -3.63
N GLU A 732 23.30 9.25 -4.90
CA GLU A 732 23.89 8.31 -5.86
C GLU A 732 25.39 8.57 -6.07
N GLU A 733 25.80 9.85 -6.17
CA GLU A 733 27.21 10.22 -6.28
C GLU A 733 28.02 9.82 -5.03
N ALA A 734 27.43 10.00 -3.83
CA ALA A 734 28.04 9.57 -2.57
C ALA A 734 28.09 8.03 -2.43
N GLU A 735 27.02 7.31 -2.78
CA GLU A 735 26.98 5.83 -2.78
C GLU A 735 28.02 5.25 -3.75
N ALA A 736 28.17 5.81 -4.95
CA ALA A 736 29.20 5.38 -5.90
C ALA A 736 30.62 5.61 -5.36
N ALA A 737 30.85 6.70 -4.63
CA ALA A 737 32.13 6.96 -3.97
C ALA A 737 32.39 5.93 -2.85
N VAL A 738 31.38 5.62 -2.04
CA VAL A 738 31.43 4.60 -0.98
C VAL A 738 31.79 3.23 -1.56
N ASP A 739 31.14 2.79 -2.65
CA ASP A 739 31.44 1.51 -3.30
C ASP A 739 32.87 1.46 -3.83
N SER A 740 33.34 2.54 -4.46
CA SER A 740 34.72 2.62 -4.97
C SER A 740 35.78 2.59 -3.86
N LEU A 741 35.48 3.20 -2.70
CA LEU A 741 36.36 3.19 -1.52
C LEU A 741 36.34 1.83 -0.82
N ARG A 742 35.19 1.15 -0.82
CA ARG A 742 35.03 -0.20 -0.28
C ARG A 742 35.87 -1.22 -1.04
N GLU A 743 35.86 -1.15 -2.38
CA GLU A 743 36.68 -2.03 -3.23
C GLU A 743 38.18 -1.80 -2.95
N LYS A 744 38.64 -0.54 -2.94
CA LYS A 744 40.03 -0.19 -2.58
C LYS A 744 40.42 -0.67 -1.18
N TYR A 745 39.50 -0.61 -0.22
CA TYR A 745 39.74 -1.08 1.15
C TYR A 745 39.87 -2.61 1.21
N GLN A 746 39.02 -3.34 0.48
CA GLN A 746 39.12 -4.81 0.40
C GLN A 746 40.44 -5.25 -0.24
N ASP A 747 40.86 -4.61 -1.34
CA ASP A 747 42.14 -4.88 -1.99
C ASP A 747 43.32 -4.62 -1.04
N ALA A 748 43.32 -3.46 -0.38
CA ALA A 748 44.38 -3.10 0.56
C ALA A 748 44.43 -4.02 1.79
N MET A 749 43.28 -4.48 2.29
CA MET A 749 43.23 -5.49 3.37
C MET A 749 43.78 -6.84 2.93
N GLY A 750 43.52 -7.26 1.69
CA GLY A 750 44.13 -8.45 1.09
C GLY A 750 45.65 -8.35 1.02
N GLU A 751 46.18 -7.20 0.59
CA GLU A 751 47.63 -6.93 0.56
C GLU A 751 48.26 -6.87 1.96
N ILE A 752 47.60 -6.25 2.94
CA ILE A 752 48.06 -6.25 4.34
C ILE A 752 48.13 -7.68 4.88
N ALA A 753 47.13 -8.51 4.62
CA ALA A 753 47.13 -9.91 5.07
C ALA A 753 48.29 -10.70 4.43
N ALA A 754 48.52 -10.54 3.12
CA ALA A 754 49.62 -11.19 2.42
C ALA A 754 51.01 -10.76 2.94
N LEU A 755 51.21 -9.46 3.17
CA LEU A 755 52.46 -8.94 3.73
C LEU A 755 52.67 -9.38 5.19
N THR A 756 51.61 -9.47 5.98
CA THR A 756 51.66 -9.93 7.37
C THR A 756 52.05 -11.41 7.43
N GLN A 757 51.48 -12.24 6.57
CA GLN A 757 51.85 -13.66 6.45
C GLN A 757 53.32 -13.80 6.02
N ARG A 758 53.78 -12.96 5.10
CA ARG A 758 55.20 -12.93 4.68
C ARG A 758 56.14 -12.50 5.80
N GLU A 759 55.74 -11.52 6.63
CA GLU A 759 56.48 -11.11 7.83
C GLU A 759 56.62 -12.28 8.81
N THR A 760 55.54 -13.01 9.09
CA THR A 760 55.58 -14.16 10.00
C THR A 760 56.48 -15.29 9.48
N ALA A 761 56.42 -15.59 8.17
CA ALA A 761 57.26 -16.62 7.57
C ALA A 761 58.75 -16.26 7.60
N LEU A 762 59.10 -15.01 7.30
CA LEU A 762 60.49 -14.52 7.39
C LEU A 762 61.00 -14.54 8.83
N THR A 763 60.16 -14.18 9.80
CA THR A 763 60.54 -14.19 11.23
C THR A 763 60.82 -15.62 11.71
N GLN A 764 60.02 -16.60 11.27
CA GLN A 764 60.26 -18.02 11.58
C GLN A 764 61.56 -18.53 10.94
N GLN A 765 61.80 -18.22 9.66
CA GLN A 765 63.05 -18.62 8.99
C GLN A 765 64.30 -18.02 9.65
N ILE A 766 64.21 -16.77 10.14
CA ILE A 766 65.28 -16.15 10.91
C ILE A 766 65.55 -16.94 12.20
N ALA A 767 64.50 -17.28 12.96
CA ALA A 767 64.63 -18.06 14.19
C ALA A 767 65.31 -19.43 13.96
N GLU A 768 64.92 -20.14 12.89
CA GLU A 768 65.56 -21.40 12.47
C GLU A 768 67.05 -21.19 12.17
N THR A 769 67.40 -20.18 11.37
CA THR A 769 68.82 -19.89 11.07
C THR A 769 69.63 -19.44 12.29
N VAL A 770 69.01 -18.82 13.30
CA VAL A 770 69.69 -18.49 14.57
C VAL A 770 70.02 -19.76 15.33
N SER A 771 69.06 -20.69 15.43
CA SER A 771 69.29 -21.99 16.07
C SER A 771 70.38 -22.79 15.36
N ASP A 772 70.38 -22.82 14.02
CA ASP A 772 71.44 -23.47 13.24
C ASP A 772 72.83 -22.91 13.58
N VAL A 773 72.97 -21.58 13.70
CA VAL A 773 74.25 -20.95 14.08
C VAL A 773 74.70 -21.37 15.47
N GLU A 774 73.80 -21.41 16.45
CA GLU A 774 74.11 -21.86 17.82
C GLU A 774 74.59 -23.32 17.84
N THR A 775 73.96 -24.21 17.05
CA THR A 775 74.40 -25.61 16.96
C THR A 775 75.81 -25.76 16.36
N TYR A 776 76.14 -24.97 15.33
CA TYR A 776 77.47 -25.00 14.72
C TYR A 776 78.54 -24.37 15.63
N GLU A 777 78.21 -23.32 16.39
CA GLU A 777 79.12 -22.71 17.37
C GLU A 777 79.44 -23.68 18.52
N ALA A 778 78.47 -24.44 19.01
CA ALA A 778 78.71 -25.50 20.00
C ALA A 778 79.62 -26.62 19.46
N ALA A 779 79.42 -27.05 18.21
CA ALA A 779 80.29 -28.06 17.57
C ALA A 779 81.73 -27.54 17.34
N LEU A 780 81.89 -26.24 17.10
CA LEU A 780 83.19 -25.58 17.00
C LEU A 780 83.96 -25.67 18.33
N GLU A 781 83.32 -25.32 19.45
CA GLU A 781 83.92 -25.37 20.79
C GLU A 781 84.38 -26.79 21.15
N GLU A 782 83.56 -27.80 20.84
CA GLU A 782 83.91 -29.21 21.09
C GLU A 782 85.16 -29.64 20.32
N LEU A 783 85.28 -29.25 19.04
CA LEU A 783 86.44 -29.56 18.21
C LEU A 783 87.71 -28.80 18.64
N GLN A 784 87.57 -27.53 19.07
CA GLN A 784 88.68 -26.76 19.61
C GLN A 784 89.22 -27.37 20.90
N PHE A 785 88.34 -27.83 21.79
CA PHE A 785 88.72 -28.51 23.02
C PHE A 785 89.48 -29.82 22.74
N LYS A 786 89.00 -30.64 21.79
CA LYS A 786 89.70 -31.87 21.36
C LYS A 786 91.08 -31.58 20.78
N LEU A 787 91.23 -30.50 20.00
CA LEU A 787 92.52 -30.11 19.44
C LEU A 787 93.51 -29.62 20.52
N ALA A 788 93.02 -28.98 21.58
CA ALA A 788 93.85 -28.58 22.72
C ALA A 788 94.34 -29.77 23.55
N GLN A 789 93.50 -30.79 23.75
CA GLN A 789 93.91 -32.04 24.41
C GLN A 789 95.04 -32.75 23.65
N LEU A 790 94.88 -32.90 22.33
CA LEU A 790 95.87 -33.57 21.47
C LEU A 790 97.23 -32.84 21.47
N LYS A 791 97.24 -31.49 21.55
CA LYS A 791 98.48 -30.70 21.69
C LYS A 791 99.19 -30.93 23.01
N SER A 792 98.45 -31.04 24.11
CA SER A 792 99.04 -31.30 25.44
C SER A 792 99.66 -32.70 25.54
N GLU A 793 99.11 -33.66 24.79
CA GLU A 793 99.64 -35.04 24.72
C GLU A 793 100.97 -35.12 23.93
N GLU A 794 101.14 -34.25 22.92
CA GLU A 794 102.39 -34.11 22.16
C GLU A 794 103.53 -33.52 23.03
N GLU A 795 103.27 -32.43 23.76
CA GLU A 795 104.25 -31.76 24.62
C GLU A 795 104.75 -32.67 25.75
N ASN A 796 103.84 -33.41 26.40
CA ASN A 796 104.18 -34.35 27.48
C ASN A 796 105.03 -35.54 26.98
N SER A 797 104.87 -35.96 25.72
CA SER A 797 105.64 -37.04 25.12
C SER A 797 107.09 -36.63 24.82
N SER A 798 107.37 -35.34 24.61
CA SER A 798 108.72 -34.81 24.37
C SER A 798 109.59 -34.71 25.64
N MET A 799 108.97 -34.30 26.76
CA MET A 799 109.65 -34.12 28.05
C MET A 799 110.09 -35.44 28.70
N SER A 800 109.45 -36.55 28.33
CA SER A 800 109.74 -37.88 28.87
C SER A 800 111.01 -38.54 28.27
N GLU A 801 111.63 -37.96 27.23
CA GLU A 801 112.89 -38.47 26.63
C GLU A 801 114.14 -38.17 27.49
N GLU A 802 114.15 -37.05 28.21
CA GLU A 802 115.31 -36.61 29.01
C GLU A 802 115.41 -37.29 30.38
N GLU A 803 114.30 -37.73 30.96
CA GLU A 803 114.29 -38.37 32.29
C GLU A 803 114.77 -39.84 32.30
N ILE A 804 114.71 -40.54 31.17
CA ILE A 804 115.02 -41.98 31.04
C ILE A 804 116.51 -42.30 31.36
N LEU A 805 117.42 -41.32 31.24
CA LEU A 805 118.85 -41.47 31.54
C LEU A 805 119.18 -41.58 33.03
N SER A 806 118.33 -41.07 33.92
CA SER A 806 118.63 -40.88 35.35
C SER A 806 118.17 -42.04 36.25
N ARG A 807 117.14 -42.81 35.83
CA ARG A 807 116.42 -43.77 36.70
C ARG A 807 117.07 -45.16 36.87
N ARG A 808 118.18 -45.47 36.17
CA ARG A 808 118.76 -46.82 36.13
C ARG A 808 119.39 -47.33 37.45
N GLN A 809 119.73 -46.47 38.41
CA GLN A 809 120.53 -46.87 39.58
C GLN A 809 119.76 -47.16 40.88
N GLY A 810 118.45 -46.86 40.98
CA GLY A 810 117.72 -46.89 42.27
C GLY A 810 116.70 -48.01 42.50
N ALA A 811 116.29 -48.73 41.46
CA ALA A 811 115.01 -49.48 41.45
C ALA A 811 114.99 -50.86 42.16
N GLN A 812 116.12 -51.38 42.63
CA GLN A 812 116.18 -52.81 43.04
C GLN A 812 115.63 -53.10 44.45
N ALA A 813 115.36 -52.10 45.29
CA ALA A 813 115.02 -52.32 46.71
C ALA A 813 113.57 -52.00 47.11
N GLN A 814 112.73 -51.43 46.23
CA GLN A 814 111.40 -50.90 46.59
C GLN A 814 110.19 -51.74 46.09
N LEU A 815 110.43 -52.73 45.22
CA LEU A 815 109.38 -53.44 44.46
C LEU A 815 108.42 -54.26 45.34
N GLU A 816 108.88 -54.78 46.46
CA GLU A 816 108.13 -55.80 47.20
C GLU A 816 107.08 -55.21 48.15
N THR A 817 107.23 -53.95 48.57
CA THR A 817 106.33 -53.27 49.51
C THR A 817 105.13 -52.60 48.84
N GLN A 818 105.23 -52.31 47.54
CA GLN A 818 104.26 -51.47 46.81
C GLN A 818 103.09 -52.25 46.20
N ARG A 819 103.26 -53.56 45.97
CA ARG A 819 102.20 -54.43 45.42
C ARG A 819 100.99 -54.58 46.34
N SER A 820 101.20 -54.70 47.65
CA SER A 820 100.11 -54.98 48.60
C SER A 820 99.18 -53.77 48.83
N GLN A 821 99.62 -52.55 48.52
CA GLN A 821 98.83 -51.32 48.72
C GLN A 821 97.98 -50.96 47.49
N CYS A 822 98.28 -51.52 46.32
CA CYS A 822 97.57 -51.25 45.07
C CYS A 822 96.20 -51.96 45.01
N GLU A 823 96.12 -53.20 45.48
CA GLU A 823 94.89 -54.00 45.43
C GLU A 823 93.77 -53.39 46.31
N THR A 824 94.12 -52.85 47.49
CA THR A 824 93.15 -52.21 48.40
C THR A 824 92.50 -50.96 47.82
N PHE A 825 93.21 -50.16 47.01
CA PHE A 825 92.63 -48.94 46.43
C PHE A 825 91.70 -49.23 45.24
N LYS A 826 91.89 -50.35 44.54
CA LYS A 826 91.03 -50.75 43.41
C LYS A 826 89.62 -51.13 43.87
N GLU A 827 89.49 -51.78 45.01
CA GLU A 827 88.18 -52.15 45.57
C GLU A 827 87.37 -50.90 46.00
N GLU A 828 88.01 -49.94 46.68
CA GLU A 828 87.39 -48.66 47.08
C GLU A 828 86.94 -47.81 45.87
N ARG A 829 87.64 -47.90 44.74
CA ARG A 829 87.29 -47.18 43.50
C ARG A 829 86.00 -47.69 42.89
N VAL A 830 85.81 -49.02 42.83
CA VAL A 830 84.62 -49.63 42.24
C VAL A 830 83.36 -49.24 43.03
N GLU A 831 83.43 -49.28 44.36
CA GLU A 831 82.33 -48.89 45.24
C GLU A 831 81.90 -47.41 45.04
N LYS A 832 82.87 -46.49 44.94
CA LYS A 832 82.58 -45.07 44.68
C LYS A 832 82.07 -44.79 43.26
N SER A 833 82.48 -45.59 42.27
CA SER A 833 81.98 -45.47 40.91
C SER A 833 80.51 -45.88 40.78
N GLU A 834 80.06 -46.89 41.53
CA GLU A 834 78.64 -47.29 41.52
C GLU A 834 77.74 -46.26 42.19
N THR A 835 78.21 -45.62 43.27
CA THR A 835 77.47 -44.54 43.95
C THR A 835 77.38 -43.28 43.09
N LEU A 836 78.45 -42.93 42.36
CA LEU A 836 78.44 -41.83 41.38
C LEU A 836 77.39 -42.07 40.28
N ARG A 837 77.32 -43.28 39.72
CA ARG A 837 76.37 -43.60 38.64
C ARG A 837 74.91 -43.48 39.07
N LYS A 838 74.59 -43.82 40.33
CA LYS A 838 73.24 -43.65 40.89
C LYS A 838 72.88 -42.18 41.06
N ALA A 839 73.81 -41.38 41.59
CA ALA A 839 73.61 -39.94 41.78
C ALA A 839 73.45 -39.18 40.45
N GLU A 840 74.18 -39.56 39.39
CA GLU A 840 74.04 -38.95 38.04
C GLU A 840 72.69 -39.24 37.37
N LEU A 841 72.14 -40.44 37.56
CA LEU A 841 70.79 -40.80 37.11
C LEU A 841 69.70 -40.00 37.83
N GLU A 842 69.84 -39.82 39.15
CA GLU A 842 68.91 -38.98 39.92
C GLU A 842 69.02 -37.50 39.53
N PHE A 843 70.23 -36.98 39.36
CA PHE A 843 70.49 -35.61 38.89
C PHE A 843 69.82 -35.32 37.54
N THR A 844 70.02 -36.20 36.55
CA THR A 844 69.42 -36.03 35.22
C THR A 844 67.89 -36.11 35.24
N SER A 845 67.32 -37.01 36.04
CA SER A 845 65.86 -37.12 36.20
C SER A 845 65.22 -35.88 36.83
N ARG A 846 65.86 -35.30 37.86
CA ARG A 846 65.38 -34.10 38.56
C ARG A 846 65.55 -32.84 37.71
N LYS A 847 66.64 -32.76 36.92
CA LYS A 847 66.87 -31.66 35.98
C LYS A 847 65.81 -31.62 34.86
N ALA A 848 65.44 -32.78 34.31
CA ALA A 848 64.36 -32.87 33.32
C ALA A 848 62.98 -32.49 33.91
N ALA A 849 62.73 -32.79 35.19
CA ALA A 849 61.50 -32.37 35.87
C ALA A 849 61.42 -30.84 36.05
N ILE A 850 62.55 -30.18 36.36
CA ILE A 850 62.65 -28.71 36.44
C ILE A 850 62.29 -28.07 35.10
N GLU A 851 62.85 -28.54 33.99
CA GLU A 851 62.55 -28.04 32.64
C GLU A 851 61.05 -28.18 32.31
N GLN A 852 60.42 -29.31 32.66
CA GLN A 852 58.97 -29.50 32.48
C GLN A 852 58.13 -28.55 33.35
N TYR A 853 58.55 -28.27 34.58
CA TYR A 853 57.84 -27.32 35.45
C TYR A 853 57.92 -25.90 34.88
N ASP A 854 59.08 -25.46 34.41
CA ASP A 854 59.28 -24.13 33.85
C ASP A 854 58.48 -23.93 32.55
N GLU A 855 58.44 -24.93 31.66
CA GLU A 855 57.63 -24.89 30.44
C GLU A 855 56.12 -24.83 30.75
N THR A 856 55.67 -25.60 31.76
CA THR A 856 54.27 -25.60 32.19
C THR A 856 53.88 -24.27 32.83
N VAL A 857 54.75 -23.68 33.65
CA VAL A 857 54.56 -22.36 34.25
C VAL A 857 54.49 -21.29 33.16
N ALA A 858 55.40 -21.31 32.17
CA ALA A 858 55.37 -20.35 31.05
C ALA A 858 54.04 -20.40 30.29
N ARG A 859 53.53 -21.60 29.98
CA ARG A 859 52.23 -21.77 29.32
C ARG A 859 51.07 -21.22 30.14
N LEU A 860 51.01 -21.55 31.43
CA LEU A 860 49.97 -21.06 32.35
C LEU A 860 50.02 -19.53 32.53
N THR A 861 51.23 -18.94 32.47
CA THR A 861 51.40 -17.49 32.57
C THR A 861 50.83 -16.77 31.35
N VAL A 862 51.02 -17.32 30.15
CA VAL A 862 50.41 -16.79 28.90
C VAL A 862 48.88 -16.91 28.94
N GLU A 863 48.34 -18.06 29.37
CA GLU A 863 46.88 -18.25 29.55
C GLU A 863 46.30 -17.21 30.53
N LYS A 864 47.01 -16.94 31.63
CA LYS A 864 46.63 -15.89 32.59
C LYS A 864 46.63 -14.50 31.96
N GLU A 865 47.65 -14.12 31.20
CA GLU A 865 47.73 -12.80 30.55
C GLU A 865 46.58 -12.59 29.54
N GLU A 866 46.19 -13.62 28.80
CA GLU A 866 45.04 -13.56 27.88
C GLU A 866 43.72 -13.39 28.63
N LEU A 867 43.52 -14.11 29.75
CA LEU A 867 42.34 -13.97 30.60
C LEU A 867 42.27 -12.59 31.26
N VAL A 868 43.40 -12.02 31.69
CA VAL A 868 43.47 -10.67 32.25
C VAL A 868 43.06 -9.63 31.20
N LYS A 869 43.53 -9.74 29.95
CA LYS A 869 43.09 -8.84 28.86
C LYS A 869 41.58 -8.94 28.64
N LYS A 870 41.03 -10.16 28.55
CA LYS A 870 39.58 -10.38 28.40
C LYS A 870 38.78 -9.76 29.55
N ILE A 871 39.26 -9.82 30.79
CA ILE A 871 38.61 -9.19 31.94
C ILE A 871 38.56 -7.66 31.77
N VAL A 872 39.66 -7.03 31.36
CA VAL A 872 39.70 -5.57 31.16
C VAL A 872 38.72 -5.13 30.08
N ASP A 873 38.69 -5.85 28.95
CA ASP A 873 37.77 -5.56 27.85
C ASP A 873 36.30 -5.74 28.28
N MET A 874 35.98 -6.84 28.98
CA MET A 874 34.64 -7.10 29.50
C MET A 874 34.21 -6.10 30.60
N GLU A 875 35.13 -5.65 31.46
CA GLU A 875 34.83 -4.61 32.45
C GLU A 875 34.56 -3.25 31.78
N TYR A 876 35.27 -2.94 30.70
CA TYR A 876 35.00 -1.75 29.90
C TYR A 876 33.62 -1.82 29.22
N GLU A 877 33.28 -2.95 28.59
CA GLU A 877 31.96 -3.14 27.98
C GLU A 877 30.82 -3.10 29.01
N ARG A 878 31.02 -3.72 30.18
CA ARG A 878 30.04 -3.70 31.29
C ARG A 878 29.81 -2.28 31.80
N THR A 879 30.86 -1.49 31.99
CA THR A 879 30.76 -0.10 32.46
C THR A 879 30.14 0.83 31.41
N ALA A 880 30.48 0.65 30.13
CA ALA A 880 29.84 1.37 29.03
C ALA A 880 28.34 1.07 28.93
N THR A 881 27.96 -0.20 29.09
CA THR A 881 26.55 -0.65 29.08
C THR A 881 25.80 -0.16 30.32
N GLN A 882 26.44 -0.15 31.50
CA GLN A 882 25.89 0.43 32.73
C GLN A 882 25.62 1.93 32.59
N THR A 883 26.50 2.67 31.93
CA THR A 883 26.32 4.12 31.71
C THR A 883 25.12 4.39 30.81
N LYS A 884 24.95 3.57 29.76
CA LYS A 884 23.77 3.62 28.87
C LYS A 884 22.48 3.24 29.61
N LEU A 885 22.54 2.26 30.50
CA LEU A 885 21.41 1.85 31.34
C LEU A 885 20.95 3.00 32.24
N ASN A 886 21.88 3.67 32.92
CA ASN A 886 21.56 4.78 33.81
C ASN A 886 20.87 5.94 33.06
N GLY A 887 21.36 6.31 31.87
CA GLY A 887 20.72 7.35 31.05
C GLY A 887 19.32 6.96 30.57
N LEU A 888 19.08 5.68 30.26
CA LEU A 888 17.76 5.18 29.89
C LEU A 888 16.80 5.09 31.09
N GLU A 889 17.32 4.80 32.29
CA GLU A 889 16.53 4.81 33.53
C GLU A 889 16.08 6.23 33.90
N GLU A 890 16.93 7.24 33.71
CA GLU A 890 16.56 8.65 33.85
C GLU A 890 15.50 9.07 32.82
N GLU A 891 15.67 8.70 31.54
CA GLU A 891 14.70 8.99 30.48
C GLU A 891 13.34 8.28 30.73
N ALA A 892 13.36 7.07 31.28
CA ALA A 892 12.13 6.34 31.63
C ALA A 892 11.40 6.99 32.80
N ALA A 893 12.11 7.52 33.80
CA ALA A 893 11.52 8.21 34.95
C ALA A 893 10.86 9.54 34.54
N GLU A 894 11.43 10.28 33.58
CA GLU A 894 10.83 11.51 33.06
C GLU A 894 9.55 11.27 32.23
N LYS A 895 9.41 10.07 31.65
CA LYS A 895 8.30 9.70 30.77
C LYS A 895 7.15 9.00 31.48
N GLU A 896 7.27 8.76 32.79
CA GLU A 896 6.21 8.16 33.59
C GLU A 896 5.02 9.12 33.76
N LEU A 897 3.81 8.61 33.47
CA LEU A 897 2.57 9.38 33.57
C LEU A 897 2.29 9.79 35.01
N THR A 898 2.11 11.08 35.26
CA THR A 898 1.74 11.57 36.60
C THR A 898 0.28 11.24 36.92
N GLU A 899 -0.03 11.08 38.22
CA GLU A 899 -1.41 10.87 38.67
C GLU A 899 -2.34 12.05 38.31
N GLU A 900 -1.78 13.25 38.16
CA GLU A 900 -2.50 14.44 37.71
C GLU A 900 -2.94 14.31 36.24
N GLU A 901 -2.09 13.79 35.35
CA GLU A 901 -2.39 13.57 33.93
C GLU A 901 -3.46 12.48 33.72
N LYS A 902 -3.48 11.45 34.58
CA LYS A 902 -4.53 10.42 34.58
C LYS A 902 -5.85 10.95 35.13
N ALA A 903 -5.82 11.71 36.23
CA ALA A 903 -7.00 12.31 36.84
C ALA A 903 -7.67 13.34 35.92
N ALA A 904 -6.89 14.09 35.12
CA ALA A 904 -7.41 15.07 34.17
C ALA A 904 -8.29 14.43 33.07
N VAL A 905 -7.90 13.26 32.55
CA VAL A 905 -8.71 12.53 31.55
C VAL A 905 -9.99 11.99 32.18
N GLN A 906 -9.91 11.45 33.41
CA GLN A 906 -11.08 10.90 34.10
C GLN A 906 -12.10 11.99 34.45
N ALA A 907 -11.66 13.16 34.90
CA ALA A 907 -12.54 14.29 35.20
C ALA A 907 -13.32 14.75 33.96
N ILE A 908 -12.68 14.78 32.78
CA ILE A 908 -13.35 15.14 31.52
C ILE A 908 -14.37 14.07 31.10
N VAL A 909 -14.07 12.79 31.33
CA VAL A 909 -15.01 11.68 31.05
C VAL A 909 -16.26 11.80 31.93
N ASP A 910 -16.10 12.14 33.20
CA ASP A 910 -17.22 12.32 34.13
C ASP A 910 -18.07 13.55 33.74
N GLU A 911 -17.45 14.65 33.28
CA GLU A 911 -18.15 15.84 32.78
C GLU A 911 -18.93 15.54 31.47
N ILE A 912 -18.36 14.76 30.55
CA ILE A 912 -19.03 14.29 29.32
C ILE A 912 -20.26 13.46 29.66
N ASN A 913 -20.15 12.53 30.62
CA ASN A 913 -21.26 11.67 31.03
C ASN A 913 -22.39 12.45 31.68
N ALA A 914 -22.07 13.46 32.50
CA ALA A 914 -23.07 14.33 33.11
C ALA A 914 -23.82 15.15 32.06
N LEU A 915 -23.10 15.77 31.11
CA LEU A 915 -23.69 16.59 30.06
C LEU A 915 -24.53 15.76 29.06
N SER A 916 -24.12 14.52 28.77
CA SER A 916 -24.88 13.61 27.91
C SER A 916 -26.23 13.24 28.52
N LYS A 917 -26.30 12.97 29.83
CA LYS A 917 -27.55 12.70 30.54
C LYS A 917 -28.50 13.91 30.54
N GLU A 918 -27.95 15.11 30.71
CA GLU A 918 -28.73 16.34 30.63
C GLU A 918 -29.32 16.54 29.22
N LYS A 919 -28.51 16.30 28.18
CA LYS A 919 -28.96 16.35 26.78
C LYS A 919 -30.09 15.36 26.49
N GLU A 920 -29.97 14.12 26.95
CA GLU A 920 -31.01 13.09 26.77
C GLU A 920 -32.35 13.50 27.41
N ALA A 921 -32.31 14.08 28.61
CA ALA A 921 -33.51 14.56 29.30
C ALA A 921 -34.19 15.72 28.55
N VAL A 922 -33.41 16.67 28.02
CA VAL A 922 -33.94 17.81 27.24
C VAL A 922 -34.51 17.33 25.89
N ASN A 923 -33.87 16.34 25.25
CA ASN A 923 -34.34 15.78 23.99
C ASN A 923 -35.67 15.01 24.15
N ALA A 924 -35.81 14.23 25.23
CA ALA A 924 -37.07 13.59 25.58
C ALA A 924 -38.21 14.61 25.81
N HIS A 925 -37.90 15.73 26.47
CA HIS A 925 -38.87 16.82 26.65
C HIS A 925 -39.23 17.53 25.33
N GLN A 926 -38.29 17.64 24.38
CA GLN A 926 -38.57 18.22 23.06
C GLN A 926 -39.53 17.33 22.24
N LEU A 927 -39.33 16.00 22.26
CA LEU A 927 -40.21 15.05 21.56
C LEU A 927 -41.66 15.15 22.07
N ALA A 928 -41.86 15.25 23.39
CA ALA A 928 -43.19 15.42 23.98
C ALA A 928 -43.87 16.73 23.53
N LEU A 929 -43.12 17.83 23.40
CA LEU A 929 -43.65 19.11 22.89
C LEU A 929 -43.95 19.06 21.38
N GLU A 930 -43.16 18.34 20.59
CA GLU A 930 -43.42 18.13 19.17
C GLU A 930 -44.70 17.31 18.95
N GLU A 931 -44.94 16.27 19.76
CA GLU A 931 -46.22 15.53 19.77
C GLU A 931 -47.40 16.44 20.13
N GLU A 932 -47.30 17.25 21.19
CA GLU A 932 -48.36 18.19 21.59
C GLU A 932 -48.67 19.21 20.47
N LYS A 933 -47.64 19.69 19.77
CA LYS A 933 -47.78 20.59 18.62
C LYS A 933 -48.54 19.94 17.46
N THR A 934 -48.23 18.69 17.11
CA THR A 934 -48.92 17.99 16.01
C THR A 934 -50.41 17.83 16.28
N GLN A 935 -50.79 17.45 17.51
CA GLN A 935 -52.19 17.35 17.92
C GLN A 935 -52.93 18.69 17.83
N MET A 936 -52.27 19.79 18.19
CA MET A 936 -52.82 21.15 18.07
C MET A 936 -52.94 21.62 16.61
N GLN A 937 -52.02 21.22 15.73
CA GLN A 937 -52.10 21.52 14.29
C GLN A 937 -53.22 20.75 13.59
N GLU A 938 -53.48 19.50 13.98
CA GLU A 938 -54.63 18.73 13.49
C GLU A 938 -55.96 19.34 13.92
N THR A 939 -56.05 19.88 15.13
CA THR A 939 -57.27 20.56 15.58
C THR A 939 -57.45 21.92 14.89
N LEU A 940 -56.37 22.65 14.62
CA LEU A 940 -56.39 23.90 13.87
C LEU A 940 -56.88 23.69 12.43
N THR A 941 -56.37 22.68 11.72
CA THR A 941 -56.79 22.34 10.35
C THR A 941 -58.28 21.97 10.32
N LYS A 942 -58.75 21.13 11.25
CA LYS A 942 -60.19 20.80 11.39
C LYS A 942 -61.08 22.03 11.59
N GLN A 943 -60.63 23.05 12.34
CA GLN A 943 -61.39 24.29 12.55
C GLN A 943 -61.31 25.23 11.34
N SER A 944 -60.15 25.33 10.70
CA SER A 944 -59.96 26.10 9.46
C SER A 944 -60.85 25.57 8.33
N ASP A 945 -60.95 24.24 8.19
CA ASP A 945 -61.84 23.60 7.22
C ASP A 945 -63.31 23.90 7.51
N LYS A 946 -63.71 23.95 8.78
CA LYS A 946 -65.08 24.33 9.18
C LYS A 946 -65.36 25.81 8.86
N ARG A 947 -64.42 26.72 9.13
CA ARG A 947 -64.57 28.14 8.78
C ARG A 947 -64.72 28.32 7.27
N TYR A 948 -63.84 27.69 6.51
CA TYR A 948 -63.86 27.72 5.06
C TYR A 948 -65.17 27.18 4.49
N LYS A 949 -65.71 26.08 5.05
CA LYS A 949 -67.03 25.56 4.67
C LYS A 949 -68.15 26.58 4.91
N CYS A 950 -68.18 27.24 6.07
CA CYS A 950 -69.20 28.26 6.35
C CYS A 950 -69.07 29.51 5.47
N GLU A 951 -67.84 29.97 5.20
CA GLU A 951 -67.55 31.08 4.27
C GLU A 951 -67.97 30.75 2.84
N ILE A 952 -67.73 29.52 2.39
CA ILE A 952 -68.23 29.01 1.11
C ILE A 952 -69.75 29.04 1.07
N GLU A 953 -70.46 28.62 2.12
CA GLU A 953 -71.93 28.64 2.11
C GLU A 953 -72.49 30.08 2.04
N ILE A 954 -71.86 31.05 2.74
CA ILE A 954 -72.24 32.47 2.61
C ILE A 954 -72.01 32.95 1.17
N SER A 955 -70.82 32.71 0.63
CA SER A 955 -70.45 33.09 -0.73
C SER A 955 -71.33 32.40 -1.78
N LYS A 956 -71.74 31.14 -1.57
CA LYS A 956 -72.69 30.42 -2.42
C LYS A 956 -74.06 31.09 -2.41
N ILE A 957 -74.56 31.55 -1.28
CA ILE A 957 -75.85 32.24 -1.22
C ILE A 957 -75.78 33.58 -1.99
N ASP A 958 -74.71 34.36 -1.79
CA ASP A 958 -74.45 35.60 -2.54
C ASP A 958 -74.37 35.35 -4.05
N THR A 959 -73.52 34.41 -4.45
CA THR A 959 -73.27 34.06 -5.84
C THR A 959 -74.51 33.44 -6.49
N ASN A 960 -75.30 32.64 -5.76
CA ASN A 960 -76.55 32.08 -6.30
C ASN A 960 -77.61 33.15 -6.56
N LEU A 961 -77.74 34.15 -5.68
CA LEU A 961 -78.65 35.27 -5.90
C LEU A 961 -78.20 36.14 -7.07
N GLU A 962 -76.91 36.45 -7.14
CA GLU A 962 -76.34 37.27 -8.21
C GLU A 962 -76.40 36.55 -9.56
N ASN A 963 -76.12 35.24 -9.59
CA ASN A 963 -76.28 34.40 -10.78
C ASN A 963 -77.74 34.25 -11.19
N MET A 964 -78.69 34.14 -10.26
CA MET A 964 -80.11 34.09 -10.62
C MET A 964 -80.58 35.42 -11.19
N ARG A 965 -80.14 36.55 -10.62
CA ARG A 965 -80.40 37.90 -11.15
C ARG A 965 -79.84 38.05 -12.56
N ALA A 966 -78.53 37.81 -12.73
CA ALA A 966 -77.85 37.93 -14.01
C ALA A 966 -78.44 36.98 -15.06
N ARG A 967 -78.77 35.74 -14.70
CA ARG A 967 -79.35 34.76 -15.63
C ARG A 967 -80.75 35.16 -16.11
N VAL A 968 -81.60 35.68 -15.24
CA VAL A 968 -82.96 36.10 -15.63
C VAL A 968 -82.90 37.36 -16.50
N GLU A 969 -81.98 38.28 -16.19
CA GLU A 969 -81.74 39.50 -16.96
C GLU A 969 -81.11 39.20 -18.34
N GLU A 970 -80.12 38.32 -18.42
CA GLU A 970 -79.41 37.95 -19.66
C GLU A 970 -80.24 37.05 -20.59
N ALA A 971 -80.90 36.01 -20.05
CA ALA A 971 -81.63 35.05 -20.89
C ALA A 971 -82.99 35.59 -21.37
N TYR A 972 -83.62 36.48 -20.60
CA TYR A 972 -85.00 36.89 -20.84
C TYR A 972 -85.24 38.41 -20.85
N GLY A 973 -84.25 39.23 -20.49
CA GLY A 973 -84.37 40.70 -20.49
C GLY A 973 -85.29 41.25 -19.39
N LEU A 974 -85.48 40.52 -18.29
CA LEU A 974 -86.38 40.89 -17.19
C LEU A 974 -85.58 41.12 -15.91
N ASP A 975 -85.91 42.18 -15.16
CA ASP A 975 -85.43 42.42 -13.80
C ASP A 975 -86.45 41.95 -12.74
N TYR A 976 -86.19 42.18 -11.45
CA TYR A 976 -87.11 41.75 -10.38
C TYR A 976 -88.52 42.34 -10.57
N GLU A 977 -88.64 43.61 -10.98
CA GLU A 977 -89.93 44.24 -11.26
C GLU A 977 -90.59 43.66 -12.53
N GLY A 978 -89.81 43.36 -13.57
CA GLY A 978 -90.24 42.72 -14.82
C GLY A 978 -90.66 41.25 -14.69
N CYS A 979 -90.27 40.58 -13.60
CA CYS A 979 -90.71 39.21 -13.30
C CYS A 979 -92.04 39.15 -12.52
N LEU A 980 -92.45 40.23 -11.86
CA LEU A 980 -93.71 40.32 -11.10
C LEU A 980 -94.98 39.98 -11.91
N PRO A 981 -95.10 40.32 -13.22
CA PRO A 981 -96.27 39.94 -14.04
C PRO A 981 -96.41 38.43 -14.28
N LEU A 982 -95.32 37.67 -14.17
CA LEU A 982 -95.30 36.20 -14.34
C LEU A 982 -95.60 35.46 -13.03
N ARG A 983 -95.91 36.19 -11.95
CA ARG A 983 -96.10 35.66 -10.60
C ARG A 983 -97.33 34.76 -10.49
N LYS A 984 -97.13 33.58 -9.90
CA LYS A 984 -98.21 32.71 -9.38
C LYS A 984 -98.37 32.92 -7.87
N GLU A 985 -99.61 33.10 -7.41
CA GLU A 985 -99.91 33.33 -5.98
C GLU A 985 -99.64 32.10 -5.10
N ASP A 986 -99.87 30.88 -5.62
CA ASP A 986 -99.61 29.60 -4.93
C ASP A 986 -98.42 28.82 -5.57
N TYR A 987 -97.27 29.47 -5.76
CA TYR A 987 -96.10 28.81 -6.34
C TYR A 987 -95.32 27.99 -5.30
N ASN A 988 -95.34 26.66 -5.43
CA ASN A 988 -94.50 25.77 -4.63
C ASN A 988 -93.05 25.80 -5.14
N VAL A 989 -92.16 26.39 -4.36
CA VAL A 989 -90.74 26.59 -4.73
C VAL A 989 -89.98 25.27 -4.78
N GLU A 990 -90.32 24.28 -3.96
CA GLU A 990 -89.64 22.97 -3.98
C GLU A 990 -90.02 22.18 -5.24
N GLU A 991 -91.31 22.16 -5.61
CA GLU A 991 -91.75 21.57 -6.88
C GLU A 991 -91.22 22.35 -8.09
N GLY A 992 -91.20 23.68 -8.01
CA GLY A 992 -90.71 24.58 -9.05
C GLY A 992 -89.20 24.45 -9.30
N VAL A 993 -88.38 24.39 -8.24
CA VAL A 993 -86.94 24.10 -8.36
C VAL A 993 -86.71 22.70 -8.92
N ASN A 994 -87.50 21.71 -8.53
CA ASN A 994 -87.40 20.36 -9.09
C ASN A 994 -87.74 20.34 -10.59
N THR A 995 -88.79 21.06 -11.03
CA THR A 995 -89.13 21.15 -12.46
C THR A 995 -88.09 21.93 -13.26
N ILE A 996 -87.55 23.05 -12.75
CA ILE A 996 -86.42 23.77 -13.35
C ILE A 996 -85.19 22.88 -13.43
N THR A 997 -84.92 22.10 -12.40
CA THR A 997 -83.76 21.20 -12.36
C THR A 997 -83.93 20.04 -13.32
N VAL A 998 -85.14 19.50 -13.50
CA VAL A 998 -85.44 18.46 -14.50
C VAL A 998 -85.33 19.04 -15.91
N LEU A 999 -85.88 20.23 -16.17
CA LEU A 999 -85.85 20.88 -17.49
C LEU A 999 -84.45 21.38 -17.86
N LYS A 1000 -83.73 22.02 -16.93
CA LYS A 1000 -82.29 22.31 -17.09
C LYS A 1000 -81.48 21.06 -17.19
N ARG A 1001 -81.74 20.00 -16.41
CA ARG A 1001 -81.00 18.75 -16.58
C ARG A 1001 -81.21 18.21 -17.97
N LYS A 1002 -82.44 18.24 -18.50
CA LYS A 1002 -82.69 17.83 -19.88
C LYS A 1002 -81.92 18.73 -20.88
N ILE A 1003 -81.96 20.06 -20.76
CA ILE A 1003 -81.25 21.01 -21.64
C ILE A 1003 -79.72 20.96 -21.49
N THR A 1004 -79.22 20.74 -20.27
CA THR A 1004 -77.79 20.76 -19.92
C THR A 1004 -77.16 19.38 -20.08
N MET A 1005 -77.93 18.29 -19.95
CA MET A 1005 -77.53 16.95 -20.40
C MET A 1005 -77.28 16.92 -21.90
N LEU A 1006 -77.90 17.85 -22.63
CA LEU A 1006 -77.65 18.05 -24.05
C LEU A 1006 -76.40 18.92 -24.30
N GLY A 1007 -76.00 19.77 -23.36
CA GLY A 1007 -74.73 20.51 -23.46
C GLY A 1007 -74.67 21.50 -24.63
N ALA A 1008 -73.46 21.96 -24.98
CA ALA A 1008 -73.26 22.89 -26.09
C ALA A 1008 -73.50 22.15 -27.41
N VAL A 1009 -74.63 22.45 -28.03
CA VAL A 1009 -75.06 21.87 -29.29
C VAL A 1009 -74.22 22.45 -30.43
N ASN A 1010 -73.34 21.64 -31.01
CA ASN A 1010 -72.51 22.00 -32.14
C ASN A 1010 -73.12 21.42 -33.44
N PRO A 1011 -73.58 22.26 -34.39
CA PRO A 1011 -74.24 21.79 -35.61
C PRO A 1011 -73.31 21.05 -36.61
N HIS A 1012 -71.99 21.12 -36.43
CA HIS A 1012 -70.99 20.45 -37.30
C HIS A 1012 -70.32 19.21 -36.66
N ALA A 1013 -70.66 18.87 -35.41
CA ALA A 1013 -69.99 17.82 -34.62
C ALA A 1013 -70.12 16.38 -35.17
N VAL A 1014 -71.02 16.14 -36.13
CA VAL A 1014 -71.27 14.80 -36.70
C VAL A 1014 -70.11 14.33 -37.60
N GLU A 1015 -69.48 15.22 -38.37
CA GLU A 1015 -68.45 14.89 -39.36
C GLU A 1015 -67.04 14.82 -38.76
N GLU A 1016 -66.72 15.72 -37.83
CA GLU A 1016 -65.42 15.80 -37.18
C GLU A 1016 -65.15 14.62 -36.21
N TYR A 1017 -66.20 13.99 -35.66
CA TYR A 1017 -66.07 12.81 -34.78
C TYR A 1017 -65.49 11.59 -35.53
N GLN A 1018 -65.87 11.43 -36.80
CA GLN A 1018 -65.54 10.24 -37.59
C GLN A 1018 -64.05 10.16 -37.93
N TYR A 1019 -63.44 11.29 -38.30
CA TYR A 1019 -62.03 11.38 -38.71
C TYR A 1019 -61.04 11.20 -37.54
N GLU A 1020 -61.32 11.79 -36.38
CA GLU A 1020 -60.42 11.68 -35.21
C GLU A 1020 -60.48 10.27 -34.58
N SER A 1021 -61.56 9.51 -34.79
CA SER A 1021 -61.75 8.17 -34.21
C SER A 1021 -60.81 7.14 -34.81
N GLU A 1022 -60.64 7.17 -36.14
CA GLU A 1022 -59.76 6.25 -36.87
C GLU A 1022 -58.28 6.47 -36.47
N ARG A 1023 -57.88 7.73 -36.31
CA ARG A 1023 -56.50 8.09 -35.92
C ARG A 1023 -56.14 7.66 -34.50
N PHE A 1024 -57.08 7.70 -33.56
CA PHE A 1024 -56.87 7.24 -32.18
C PHE A 1024 -56.69 5.72 -32.08
N GLU A 1025 -57.41 4.97 -32.92
CA GLU A 1025 -57.36 3.51 -32.96
C GLU A 1025 -56.00 3.00 -33.46
N GLU A 1026 -55.45 3.64 -34.50
CA GLU A 1026 -54.08 3.34 -35.00
C GLU A 1026 -52.99 3.61 -33.95
N MET A 1027 -53.02 4.76 -33.27
CA MET A 1027 -51.99 5.11 -32.28
C MET A 1027 -52.07 4.27 -31.01
N SER A 1028 -53.28 3.89 -30.58
CA SER A 1028 -53.47 3.00 -29.41
C SER A 1028 -52.88 1.62 -29.67
N THR A 1029 -53.02 1.10 -30.88
CA THR A 1029 -52.42 -0.18 -31.30
C THR A 1029 -50.89 -0.13 -31.20
N GLN A 1030 -50.25 0.95 -31.67
CA GLN A 1030 -48.79 1.11 -31.60
C GLN A 1030 -48.25 1.21 -30.16
N ARG A 1031 -48.99 1.86 -29.24
CA ARG A 1031 -48.63 1.89 -27.81
C ARG A 1031 -48.68 0.50 -27.20
N ASP A 1032 -49.73 -0.26 -27.50
CA ASP A 1032 -49.93 -1.59 -26.94
C ASP A 1032 -48.87 -2.56 -27.44
N ASP A 1033 -48.47 -2.47 -28.71
CA ASP A 1033 -47.35 -3.22 -29.25
C ASP A 1033 -46.02 -2.86 -28.57
N LEU A 1034 -45.77 -1.57 -28.30
CA LEU A 1034 -44.53 -1.10 -27.65
C LEU A 1034 -44.49 -1.48 -26.16
N GLN A 1035 -45.63 -1.39 -25.46
CA GLN A 1035 -45.76 -1.84 -24.08
C GLN A 1035 -45.53 -3.34 -23.99
N LYS A 1036 -46.13 -4.12 -24.89
CA LYS A 1036 -45.95 -5.56 -24.96
C LYS A 1036 -44.49 -5.93 -25.25
N ALA A 1037 -43.79 -5.20 -26.12
CA ALA A 1037 -42.37 -5.40 -26.34
C ALA A 1037 -41.51 -5.11 -25.09
N ILE A 1038 -41.87 -4.11 -24.27
CA ILE A 1038 -41.20 -3.84 -22.99
C ILE A 1038 -41.47 -4.95 -21.99
N ASP A 1039 -42.72 -5.40 -21.88
CA ASP A 1039 -43.11 -6.49 -20.98
C ASP A 1039 -42.43 -7.80 -21.40
N ASP A 1040 -42.33 -8.08 -22.70
CA ASP A 1040 -41.60 -9.23 -23.25
C ASP A 1040 -40.08 -9.14 -22.98
N LEU A 1041 -39.48 -7.94 -23.08
CA LEU A 1041 -38.07 -7.71 -22.73
C LEU A 1041 -37.82 -7.82 -21.22
N GLN A 1042 -38.76 -7.38 -20.37
CA GLN A 1042 -38.69 -7.55 -18.91
C GLN A 1042 -38.84 -9.03 -18.53
N ALA A 1043 -39.77 -9.76 -19.14
CA ALA A 1043 -39.90 -11.20 -18.96
C ALA A 1043 -38.63 -11.94 -19.39
N ALA A 1044 -38.03 -11.56 -20.52
CA ALA A 1044 -36.74 -12.11 -20.96
C ALA A 1044 -35.59 -11.76 -20.01
N LEU A 1045 -35.59 -10.56 -19.42
CA LEU A 1045 -34.60 -10.14 -18.42
C LEU A 1045 -34.72 -10.98 -17.14
N ASP A 1046 -35.94 -11.21 -16.65
CA ASP A 1046 -36.20 -12.01 -15.46
C ASP A 1046 -35.88 -13.50 -15.72
N GLU A 1047 -36.18 -14.01 -16.91
CA GLU A 1047 -35.76 -15.36 -17.33
C GLU A 1047 -34.23 -15.48 -17.35
N ILE A 1048 -33.52 -14.47 -17.89
CA ILE A 1048 -32.05 -14.43 -17.87
C ILE A 1048 -31.51 -14.33 -16.45
N ARG A 1049 -32.11 -13.51 -15.57
CA ARG A 1049 -31.68 -13.40 -14.16
C ARG A 1049 -31.87 -14.72 -13.40
N GLY A 1050 -33.02 -15.38 -13.58
CA GLY A 1050 -33.29 -16.69 -13.01
C GLY A 1050 -32.31 -17.75 -13.53
N GLU A 1051 -32.03 -17.74 -14.82
CA GLU A 1051 -31.08 -18.65 -15.44
C GLU A 1051 -29.63 -18.38 -15.00
N MET A 1052 -29.25 -17.11 -14.84
CA MET A 1052 -27.95 -16.73 -14.27
C MET A 1052 -27.79 -17.22 -12.84
N LEU A 1053 -28.80 -17.08 -12.00
CA LEU A 1053 -28.81 -17.60 -10.62
C LEU A 1053 -28.68 -19.12 -10.59
N ARG A 1054 -29.40 -19.81 -11.49
CA ARG A 1054 -29.35 -21.27 -11.61
C ARG A 1054 -27.98 -21.76 -12.05
N ILE A 1055 -27.41 -21.16 -13.10
CA ILE A 1055 -26.07 -21.49 -13.63
C ILE A 1055 -24.99 -21.17 -12.60
N PHE A 1056 -25.08 -20.03 -11.92
CA PHE A 1056 -24.14 -19.65 -10.87
C PHE A 1056 -24.18 -20.62 -9.71
N ASN A 1057 -25.35 -20.89 -9.13
CA ASN A 1057 -25.48 -21.76 -7.97
C ASN A 1057 -25.03 -23.19 -8.29
N ALA A 1058 -25.48 -23.74 -9.43
CA ALA A 1058 -25.08 -25.08 -9.85
C ALA A 1058 -23.57 -25.16 -10.14
N GLY A 1059 -23.01 -24.14 -10.80
CA GLY A 1059 -21.57 -24.07 -11.09
C GLY A 1059 -20.72 -23.86 -9.83
N PHE A 1060 -21.18 -23.01 -8.91
CA PHE A 1060 -20.54 -22.73 -7.63
C PHE A 1060 -20.54 -23.97 -6.72
N GLU A 1061 -21.66 -24.68 -6.63
CA GLU A 1061 -21.77 -25.92 -5.85
C GLU A 1061 -20.83 -26.99 -6.40
N LYS A 1062 -20.78 -27.16 -7.73
CA LYS A 1062 -19.84 -28.08 -8.40
C LYS A 1062 -18.38 -27.70 -8.14
N ILE A 1063 -18.04 -26.40 -8.21
CA ILE A 1063 -16.68 -25.92 -7.89
C ILE A 1063 -16.36 -26.15 -6.40
N ASN A 1064 -17.31 -25.93 -5.49
CA ASN A 1064 -17.12 -26.13 -4.05
C ASN A 1064 -16.89 -27.61 -3.71
N GLU A 1065 -17.62 -28.53 -4.34
CA GLU A 1065 -17.39 -29.98 -4.21
C GLU A 1065 -16.01 -30.38 -4.76
N ASN A 1066 -15.67 -29.92 -5.96
CA ASN A 1066 -14.35 -30.15 -6.54
C ASN A 1066 -13.23 -29.57 -5.68
N PHE A 1067 -13.46 -28.42 -5.04
CA PHE A 1067 -12.51 -27.78 -4.15
C PHE A 1067 -12.28 -28.60 -2.88
N LYS A 1068 -13.33 -29.13 -2.26
CA LYS A 1068 -13.23 -30.04 -1.11
C LYS A 1068 -12.36 -31.26 -1.44
N ILE A 1069 -12.53 -31.84 -2.62
CA ILE A 1069 -11.76 -33.01 -3.09
C ILE A 1069 -10.30 -32.61 -3.36
N THR A 1070 -10.11 -31.59 -4.20
CA THR A 1070 -8.79 -31.14 -4.67
C THR A 1070 -7.91 -30.64 -3.52
N PHE A 1071 -8.50 -29.92 -2.56
CA PHE A 1071 -7.79 -29.45 -1.36
C PHE A 1071 -7.27 -30.62 -0.53
N LYS A 1072 -8.12 -31.65 -0.30
CA LYS A 1072 -7.73 -32.84 0.47
C LYS A 1072 -6.62 -33.63 -0.24
N GLU A 1073 -6.65 -33.71 -1.57
CA GLU A 1073 -5.65 -34.40 -2.37
C GLU A 1073 -4.30 -33.68 -2.38
N LEU A 1074 -4.28 -32.34 -2.48
CA LEU A 1074 -3.05 -31.54 -2.47
C LEU A 1074 -2.41 -31.42 -1.08
N PHE A 1075 -3.20 -31.30 -0.01
CA PHE A 1075 -2.69 -31.17 1.37
C PHE A 1075 -2.47 -32.54 2.07
N GLY A 1076 -2.92 -33.65 1.47
CA GLY A 1076 -2.86 -34.97 2.10
C GLY A 1076 -3.78 -35.13 3.33
N GLY A 1077 -4.76 -34.23 3.51
CA GLY A 1077 -5.62 -34.12 4.68
C GLY A 1077 -6.27 -32.72 4.79
N GLY A 1078 -7.04 -32.48 5.86
CA GLY A 1078 -7.70 -31.18 6.08
C GLY A 1078 -9.10 -31.06 5.44
N LYS A 1079 -9.72 -29.88 5.57
CA LYS A 1079 -11.04 -29.53 5.00
C LYS A 1079 -11.02 -28.09 4.50
N ALA A 1080 -11.63 -27.81 3.35
CA ALA A 1080 -11.85 -26.45 2.88
C ALA A 1080 -13.21 -26.33 2.21
N GLU A 1081 -13.82 -25.16 2.26
CA GLU A 1081 -15.10 -24.87 1.65
C GLU A 1081 -15.21 -23.40 1.23
N LEU A 1082 -16.04 -23.17 0.22
CA LEU A 1082 -16.44 -21.84 -0.24
C LEU A 1082 -17.78 -21.50 0.41
N GLN A 1083 -17.89 -20.31 0.98
CA GLN A 1083 -19.11 -19.78 1.60
C GLN A 1083 -19.54 -18.51 0.88
N ILE A 1084 -20.84 -18.34 0.65
CA ILE A 1084 -21.41 -17.10 0.12
C ILE A 1084 -21.70 -16.19 1.32
N ASP A 1085 -21.09 -15.01 1.34
CA ASP A 1085 -21.25 -14.01 2.39
C ASP A 1085 -22.48 -13.16 2.07
N TYR A 1086 -23.62 -13.53 2.69
CA TYR A 1086 -24.93 -12.94 2.42
C TYR A 1086 -25.53 -12.32 3.68
N VAL A 1087 -26.03 -11.08 3.56
CA VAL A 1087 -26.82 -10.39 4.59
C VAL A 1087 -28.29 -10.40 4.15
N GLU A 1088 -29.23 -10.71 5.06
CA GLU A 1088 -30.66 -10.73 4.74
C GLU A 1088 -31.14 -9.37 4.16
N GLY A 1089 -31.49 -9.36 2.87
CA GLY A 1089 -32.01 -8.18 2.16
C GLY A 1089 -31.21 -7.73 0.93
N GLU A 1090 -30.02 -8.31 0.68
CA GLU A 1090 -29.21 -8.02 -0.51
C GLU A 1090 -29.59 -8.87 -1.73
N ASP A 1091 -29.15 -8.47 -2.92
CA ASP A 1091 -29.31 -9.28 -4.14
C ASP A 1091 -28.36 -10.50 -4.07
N PRO A 1092 -28.85 -11.75 -4.17
CA PRO A 1092 -28.01 -12.95 -4.22
C PRO A 1092 -26.97 -12.93 -5.36
N LEU A 1093 -27.20 -12.12 -6.41
CA LEU A 1093 -26.24 -11.88 -7.48
C LEU A 1093 -25.10 -10.91 -7.11
N ALA A 1094 -25.18 -10.21 -5.97
CA ALA A 1094 -24.19 -9.25 -5.48
C ALA A 1094 -23.37 -9.75 -4.26
N ALA A 1095 -23.80 -10.84 -3.60
CA ALA A 1095 -23.15 -11.38 -2.41
C ALA A 1095 -21.69 -11.85 -2.64
N GLY A 1096 -20.78 -11.56 -1.71
CA GLY A 1096 -19.36 -11.95 -1.82
C GLY A 1096 -19.10 -13.45 -1.64
N ILE A 1097 -17.90 -13.92 -2.00
CA ILE A 1097 -17.46 -15.31 -1.76
C ILE A 1097 -16.28 -15.32 -0.78
N GLU A 1098 -16.47 -16.00 0.34
CA GLU A 1098 -15.46 -16.19 1.38
C GLU A 1098 -14.86 -17.60 1.31
N ILE A 1099 -13.54 -17.67 1.48
CA ILE A 1099 -12.78 -18.94 1.44
C ILE A 1099 -12.41 -19.33 2.86
N VAL A 1100 -12.87 -20.51 3.27
CA VAL A 1100 -12.63 -21.06 4.60
C VAL A 1100 -11.87 -22.37 4.47
N ALA A 1101 -10.70 -22.47 5.10
CA ALA A 1101 -9.85 -23.65 4.99
C ALA A 1101 -9.27 -24.06 6.35
N CYS A 1102 -9.02 -25.37 6.47
CA CYS A 1102 -8.49 -26.06 7.63
C CYS A 1102 -7.38 -27.01 7.16
N PRO A 1103 -6.12 -26.52 7.11
CA PRO A 1103 -4.96 -27.37 6.87
C PRO A 1103 -4.83 -28.46 7.95
N PRO A 1104 -4.18 -29.60 7.65
CA PRO A 1104 -4.02 -30.70 8.61
C PRO A 1104 -3.34 -30.22 9.91
N GLY A 1105 -4.00 -30.45 11.05
CA GLY A 1105 -3.50 -30.08 12.38
C GLY A 1105 -3.85 -28.67 12.88
N LYS A 1106 -4.58 -27.85 12.11
CA LYS A 1106 -5.01 -26.49 12.50
C LYS A 1106 -6.53 -26.37 12.64
N LYS A 1107 -7.01 -25.23 13.18
CA LYS A 1107 -8.44 -24.89 13.25
C LYS A 1107 -8.90 -24.26 11.93
N LEU A 1108 -10.21 -24.31 11.69
CA LEU A 1108 -10.89 -23.67 10.56
C LEU A 1108 -10.69 -22.14 10.63
N THR A 1109 -10.05 -21.55 9.62
CA THR A 1109 -9.77 -20.11 9.56
C THR A 1109 -10.00 -19.54 8.16
N LYS A 1110 -10.19 -18.21 8.09
CA LYS A 1110 -10.27 -17.46 6.83
C LYS A 1110 -8.91 -17.50 6.11
N ILE A 1111 -8.93 -17.47 4.77
CA ILE A 1111 -7.72 -17.51 3.94
C ILE A 1111 -6.67 -16.45 4.31
N SER A 1112 -7.09 -15.27 4.80
CA SER A 1112 -6.19 -14.20 5.23
C SER A 1112 -5.31 -14.54 6.45
N LEU A 1113 -5.73 -15.51 7.27
CA LEU A 1113 -5.05 -15.91 8.52
C LEU A 1113 -4.13 -17.14 8.34
N LEU A 1114 -3.97 -17.64 7.12
CA LEU A 1114 -3.10 -18.78 6.81
C LEU A 1114 -1.67 -18.32 6.50
N SER A 1115 -0.68 -19.21 6.62
CA SER A 1115 0.71 -18.91 6.27
C SER A 1115 0.88 -18.70 4.75
N GLY A 1116 1.94 -18.01 4.31
CA GLY A 1116 2.17 -17.71 2.89
C GLY A 1116 2.11 -18.92 1.96
N GLY A 1117 2.78 -20.03 2.32
CA GLY A 1117 2.76 -21.27 1.54
C GLY A 1117 1.40 -21.98 1.56
N GLU A 1118 0.69 -21.99 2.71
CA GLU A 1118 -0.66 -22.57 2.81
C GLU A 1118 -1.68 -21.76 2.00
N ARG A 1119 -1.57 -20.43 1.96
CA ARG A 1119 -2.44 -19.56 1.15
C ARG A 1119 -2.23 -19.81 -0.35
N ALA A 1120 -0.97 -19.91 -0.79
CA ALA A 1120 -0.63 -20.22 -2.18
C ALA A 1120 -1.17 -21.59 -2.59
N LEU A 1121 -0.97 -22.62 -1.76
CA LEU A 1121 -1.46 -23.97 -2.06
C LEU A 1121 -3.00 -24.06 -2.03
N THR A 1122 -3.66 -23.29 -1.16
CA THR A 1122 -5.13 -23.18 -1.14
C THR A 1122 -5.66 -22.52 -2.40
N ALA A 1123 -5.02 -21.43 -2.87
CA ALA A 1123 -5.39 -20.76 -4.12
C ALA A 1123 -5.16 -21.67 -5.35
N ILE A 1124 -4.06 -22.42 -5.37
CA ILE A 1124 -3.78 -23.45 -6.37
C ILE A 1124 -4.87 -24.53 -6.36
N ALA A 1125 -5.32 -24.99 -5.18
CA ALA A 1125 -6.41 -25.96 -5.07
C ALA A 1125 -7.75 -25.43 -5.61
N ILE A 1126 -8.06 -24.15 -5.44
CA ILE A 1126 -9.24 -23.51 -6.04
C ILE A 1126 -9.12 -23.47 -7.57
N LEU A 1127 -7.94 -23.10 -8.08
CA LEU A 1127 -7.69 -23.05 -9.53
C LEU A 1127 -7.88 -24.43 -10.17
N PHE A 1128 -7.33 -25.49 -9.57
CA PHE A 1128 -7.56 -26.85 -10.05
C PHE A 1128 -9.01 -27.31 -9.88
N ALA A 1129 -9.73 -26.86 -8.85
CA ALA A 1129 -11.15 -27.14 -8.70
C ALA A 1129 -12.01 -26.49 -9.80
N ILE A 1130 -11.63 -25.27 -10.23
CA ILE A 1130 -12.21 -24.58 -11.38
C ILE A 1130 -11.89 -25.34 -12.67
N LEU A 1131 -10.63 -25.71 -12.91
CA LEU A 1131 -10.20 -26.47 -14.09
C LEU A 1131 -10.90 -27.84 -14.18
N ARG A 1132 -11.16 -28.49 -13.03
CA ARG A 1132 -11.93 -29.74 -12.96
C ARG A 1132 -13.41 -29.58 -13.24
N SER A 1133 -13.97 -28.40 -12.95
CA SER A 1133 -15.38 -28.11 -13.22
C SER A 1133 -15.64 -27.77 -14.69
N SER A 1134 -14.69 -27.03 -15.28
CA SER A 1134 -14.69 -26.53 -16.65
C SER A 1134 -13.31 -26.79 -17.28
N PRO A 1135 -13.08 -27.97 -17.88
CA PRO A 1135 -11.79 -28.34 -18.45
C PRO A 1135 -11.44 -27.40 -19.61
N MET A 1136 -10.27 -26.79 -19.49
CA MET A 1136 -9.73 -25.89 -20.50
C MET A 1136 -8.87 -26.71 -21.47
N PRO A 1137 -8.85 -26.37 -22.77
CA PRO A 1137 -8.08 -27.17 -23.72
C PRO A 1137 -6.57 -27.17 -23.46
N PHE A 1138 -6.02 -26.03 -23.04
CA PHE A 1138 -4.65 -25.92 -22.56
C PHE A 1138 -4.56 -24.93 -21.40
N CYS A 1139 -3.53 -25.09 -20.57
CA CYS A 1139 -3.25 -24.22 -19.43
C CYS A 1139 -1.74 -23.94 -19.32
N ILE A 1140 -1.39 -22.65 -19.25
CA ILE A 1140 -0.02 -22.18 -19.04
C ILE A 1140 0.15 -21.79 -17.57
N LEU A 1141 1.13 -22.39 -16.90
CA LEU A 1141 1.47 -22.13 -15.50
C LEU A 1141 2.84 -21.44 -15.45
N ASP A 1142 2.91 -20.18 -15.00
CA ASP A 1142 4.15 -19.39 -14.92
C ASP A 1142 4.59 -19.19 -13.47
N GLU A 1143 5.57 -20.01 -13.04
CA GLU A 1143 6.24 -19.97 -11.73
C GLU A 1143 5.27 -19.95 -10.52
N ILE A 1144 4.13 -20.63 -10.63
CA ILE A 1144 3.08 -20.62 -9.59
C ILE A 1144 3.50 -21.34 -8.31
N GLU A 1145 4.48 -22.23 -8.41
CA GLU A 1145 5.03 -23.04 -7.33
C GLU A 1145 6.19 -22.35 -6.57
N ALA A 1146 6.56 -21.12 -6.95
CA ALA A 1146 7.68 -20.39 -6.34
C ALA A 1146 7.49 -20.12 -4.84
N ALA A 1147 6.24 -20.03 -4.38
CA ALA A 1147 5.88 -19.81 -2.98
C ALA A 1147 5.67 -21.11 -2.17
N LEU A 1148 5.93 -22.28 -2.76
CA LEU A 1148 5.73 -23.60 -2.14
C LEU A 1148 7.07 -24.21 -1.68
N ASP A 1149 7.04 -24.89 -0.54
CA ASP A 1149 8.11 -25.74 -0.02
C ASP A 1149 8.26 -27.03 -0.83
N ASP A 1150 9.45 -27.64 -0.80
CA ASP A 1150 9.81 -28.78 -1.65
C ASP A 1150 8.80 -29.95 -1.55
N ALA A 1151 8.30 -30.24 -0.33
CA ALA A 1151 7.32 -31.30 -0.10
C ALA A 1151 5.95 -31.04 -0.74
N ASN A 1152 5.49 -29.79 -0.80
CA ASN A 1152 4.23 -29.44 -1.48
C ASN A 1152 4.42 -29.27 -2.99
N VAL A 1153 5.63 -28.91 -3.45
CA VAL A 1153 5.95 -28.91 -4.89
C VAL A 1153 5.90 -30.33 -5.47
N ASP A 1154 6.38 -31.34 -4.75
CA ASP A 1154 6.27 -32.75 -5.17
C ASP A 1154 4.81 -33.21 -5.33
N ARG A 1155 3.93 -32.80 -4.40
CA ARG A 1155 2.49 -33.11 -4.44
C ARG A 1155 1.80 -32.40 -5.60
N PHE A 1156 2.12 -31.12 -5.80
CA PHE A 1156 1.65 -30.34 -6.93
C PHE A 1156 2.06 -30.96 -8.27
N ALA A 1157 3.34 -31.32 -8.43
CA ALA A 1157 3.85 -31.95 -9.65
C ALA A 1157 3.19 -33.30 -9.94
N SER A 1158 2.98 -34.12 -8.89
CA SER A 1158 2.27 -35.40 -9.00
C SER A 1158 0.80 -35.24 -9.38
N TYR A 1159 0.14 -34.21 -8.83
CA TYR A 1159 -1.25 -33.88 -9.15
C TYR A 1159 -1.38 -33.38 -10.59
N LEU A 1160 -0.47 -32.51 -11.03
CA LEU A 1160 -0.42 -31.96 -12.38
C LEU A 1160 -0.31 -33.07 -13.44
N LYS A 1161 0.57 -34.05 -13.22
CA LYS A 1161 0.71 -35.20 -14.13
C LYS A 1161 -0.55 -36.07 -14.25
N ARG A 1162 -1.30 -36.23 -13.16
CA ARG A 1162 -2.59 -36.95 -13.20
C ARG A 1162 -3.63 -36.20 -14.04
N PHE A 1163 -3.62 -34.87 -13.94
CA PHE A 1163 -4.54 -33.99 -14.65
C PHE A 1163 -4.16 -33.77 -16.12
N ALA A 1164 -2.92 -34.08 -16.50
CA ALA A 1164 -2.39 -33.90 -17.86
C ALA A 1164 -3.07 -34.79 -18.92
N ASN A 1165 -3.83 -35.80 -18.51
CA ASN A 1165 -4.64 -36.62 -19.43
C ASN A 1165 -5.90 -35.89 -19.93
N GLU A 1166 -6.36 -34.85 -19.22
CA GLU A 1166 -7.59 -34.11 -19.51
C GLU A 1166 -7.31 -32.70 -20.07
N THR A 1167 -6.11 -32.15 -19.84
CA THR A 1167 -5.73 -30.78 -20.23
C THR A 1167 -4.25 -30.73 -20.58
N GLN A 1168 -3.91 -30.05 -21.69
CA GLN A 1168 -2.52 -29.79 -22.05
C GLN A 1168 -1.90 -28.74 -21.09
N PHE A 1169 -0.81 -29.08 -20.40
CA PHE A 1169 -0.13 -28.17 -19.47
C PHE A 1169 1.20 -27.67 -20.05
N ILE A 1170 1.39 -26.34 -20.06
CA ILE A 1170 2.66 -25.70 -20.40
C ILE A 1170 3.17 -25.02 -19.13
N VAL A 1171 4.20 -25.58 -18.50
CA VAL A 1171 4.68 -25.15 -17.18
C VAL A 1171 6.02 -24.46 -17.31
N ILE A 1172 6.09 -23.19 -16.94
CA ILE A 1172 7.35 -22.45 -16.82
C ILE A 1172 7.83 -22.58 -15.38
N THR A 1173 8.93 -23.31 -15.18
CA THR A 1173 9.41 -23.65 -13.84
C THR A 1173 10.94 -23.69 -13.77
N HIS A 1174 11.47 -23.44 -12.57
CA HIS A 1174 12.87 -23.71 -12.20
C HIS A 1174 13.00 -24.79 -11.12
N ARG A 1175 11.89 -25.46 -10.74
CA ARG A 1175 11.84 -26.45 -9.64
C ARG A 1175 11.99 -27.87 -10.18
N LYS A 1176 13.00 -28.59 -9.66
CA LYS A 1176 13.34 -29.96 -10.10
C LYS A 1176 12.17 -30.95 -10.03
N PRO A 1177 11.36 -31.01 -8.95
CA PRO A 1177 10.22 -31.93 -8.89
C PRO A 1177 9.23 -31.82 -10.05
N THR A 1178 8.92 -30.59 -10.46
CA THR A 1178 7.99 -30.31 -11.56
C THR A 1178 8.61 -30.67 -12.91
N MET A 1179 9.93 -30.47 -13.07
CA MET A 1179 10.66 -30.88 -14.28
C MET A 1179 10.68 -32.40 -14.46
N ASN A 1180 10.86 -33.16 -13.37
CA ASN A 1180 10.94 -34.62 -13.41
C ASN A 1180 9.63 -35.29 -13.86
N GLN A 1181 8.50 -34.58 -13.74
CA GLN A 1181 7.19 -35.09 -14.14
C GLN A 1181 6.74 -34.58 -15.52
N ALA A 1182 7.61 -33.87 -16.25
CA ALA A 1182 7.33 -33.37 -17.60
C ALA A 1182 7.49 -34.45 -18.67
N ASP A 1183 6.68 -34.38 -19.73
CA ASP A 1183 6.79 -35.26 -20.89
C ASP A 1183 7.78 -34.68 -21.93
N SER A 1184 7.79 -33.35 -22.08
CA SER A 1184 8.70 -32.61 -22.95
C SER A 1184 9.32 -31.42 -22.24
N LEU A 1185 10.61 -31.14 -22.50
CA LEU A 1185 11.35 -30.08 -21.82
C LEU A 1185 12.04 -29.14 -22.82
N PHE A 1186 11.71 -27.85 -22.74
CA PHE A 1186 12.29 -26.78 -23.56
C PHE A 1186 13.19 -25.88 -22.70
N GLY A 1187 14.49 -25.94 -22.95
CA GLY A 1187 15.47 -25.04 -22.35
C GLY A 1187 15.53 -23.70 -23.09
N VAL A 1188 15.25 -22.60 -22.39
CA VAL A 1188 15.52 -21.24 -22.87
C VAL A 1188 16.90 -20.82 -22.38
N THR A 1189 17.78 -20.49 -23.31
CA THR A 1189 19.16 -20.07 -23.03
C THR A 1189 19.45 -18.71 -23.67
N MET A 1190 20.43 -17.99 -23.13
CA MET A 1190 20.95 -16.76 -23.73
C MET A 1190 22.36 -17.04 -24.24
N GLN A 1191 22.48 -17.36 -25.54
CA GLN A 1191 23.78 -17.50 -26.19
C GLN A 1191 24.47 -16.14 -26.38
N GLU A 1192 23.67 -15.11 -26.67
CA GLU A 1192 24.08 -13.71 -26.74
C GLU A 1192 23.37 -12.97 -25.60
N LYS A 1193 24.06 -12.09 -24.86
CA LYS A 1193 23.45 -11.33 -23.75
C LYS A 1193 22.27 -10.50 -24.30
N GLY A 1194 21.06 -10.83 -23.84
CA GLY A 1194 19.82 -10.16 -24.23
C GLY A 1194 19.05 -10.79 -25.41
N VAL A 1195 19.55 -11.88 -26.01
CA VAL A 1195 18.84 -12.63 -27.06
C VAL A 1195 18.57 -14.07 -26.59
N SER A 1196 17.28 -14.41 -26.48
CA SER A 1196 16.82 -15.75 -26.07
C SER A 1196 16.82 -16.72 -27.25
N LYS A 1197 17.30 -17.95 -27.01
CA LYS A 1197 17.20 -19.10 -27.93
C LYS A 1197 16.65 -20.33 -27.20
N ILE A 1198 15.97 -21.20 -27.95
CA ILE A 1198 15.29 -22.38 -27.42
C ILE A 1198 16.01 -23.65 -27.84
N VAL A 1199 16.16 -24.58 -26.90
CA VAL A 1199 16.72 -25.92 -27.07
C VAL A 1199 15.69 -26.92 -26.56
N SER A 1200 15.32 -27.92 -27.36
CA SER A 1200 14.31 -28.93 -26.99
C SER A 1200 14.96 -30.27 -26.63
N VAL A 1201 14.50 -30.90 -25.55
CA VAL A 1201 14.90 -32.26 -25.16
C VAL A 1201 13.64 -33.06 -24.83
N LYS A 1202 13.49 -34.25 -25.44
CA LYS A 1202 12.42 -35.21 -25.13
C LYS A 1202 12.92 -36.22 -24.10
N LEU A 1203 12.28 -36.27 -22.94
CA LEU A 1203 12.72 -37.14 -21.84
C LEU A 1203 12.57 -38.63 -22.19
N ALA A 1204 11.53 -39.01 -22.95
CA ALA A 1204 11.31 -40.38 -23.43
C ALA A 1204 12.42 -40.90 -24.38
N GLU A 1205 13.05 -40.02 -25.17
CA GLU A 1205 14.18 -40.38 -26.05
C GLU A 1205 15.53 -40.45 -25.31
N VAL A 1206 15.62 -39.81 -24.15
CA VAL A 1206 16.82 -39.80 -23.29
C VAL A 1206 16.86 -41.06 -22.42
N GLU A 1207 15.74 -41.48 -21.83
CA GLU A 1207 15.63 -42.75 -21.09
C GLU A 1207 15.94 -43.97 -21.95
N THR A 1208 15.49 -43.96 -23.22
CA THR A 1208 15.78 -45.05 -24.18
C THR A 1208 17.23 -45.06 -24.69
N LYS A 1209 17.94 -43.91 -24.67
CA LYS A 1209 19.35 -43.80 -25.08
C LYS A 1209 20.36 -44.04 -23.96
N LEU A 1210 20.01 -43.74 -22.70
CA LEU A 1210 20.94 -43.83 -21.56
C LEU A 1210 20.74 -45.07 -20.67
N GLY A 1211 19.66 -45.83 -20.85
CA GLY A 1211 19.37 -47.02 -20.05
C GLY A 1211 18.86 -46.65 -18.65
N ALA A 1212 17.85 -47.39 -18.20
CA ALA A 1212 17.19 -47.18 -16.90
C ALA A 1212 18.18 -47.39 -15.74
N GLY A 1213 18.78 -46.30 -15.25
CA GLY A 1213 19.70 -46.34 -14.11
C GLY A 1213 20.79 -45.26 -14.05
N THR A 1214 20.90 -44.38 -15.06
CA THR A 1214 21.96 -43.34 -15.08
C THR A 1214 21.41 -41.95 -15.42
N VAL A 1215 20.39 -41.52 -14.68
CA VAL A 1215 20.01 -40.11 -14.61
C VAL A 1215 19.81 -39.76 -13.13
N GLU A 1216 20.89 -39.33 -12.48
CA GLU A 1216 20.85 -38.53 -11.23
C GLU A 1216 21.24 -37.08 -11.55
#